data_AF-A0A7X9AYN5-F1
#
_entry.id   AF-A0A7X9AYN5-F1
#
_cell.length_a   1.000
_cell.length_b   1.000
_cell.length_c   1.000
_cell.angle_alpha   90.00
_cell.angle_beta   90.00
_cell.angle_gamma   90.00
#
_symmetry.space_group_name_H-M   'P 1'
#
loop_
_entity.id
_entity.type
_entity.pdbx_description
1 polymer ?
#
loop_
_entity_poly.entity_id
_entity_poly.type
_entity_poly.pdbx_seq_one_letter_code
_entity_poly.pdbx_strand_id
1 'polypeptide(L)'
;MNKLMTLLLAAVAFSLSAAELKINNRVVGSGYTETADSWNYETSVNLVNEEPPAEFLITPRQIRRHPTSKHICGYNGNILLTVQAPGSIKYIDMAGTIANFPDKVVREAAFSYSLDGVNFIITEKKPFGGEHGHTCTVGAKLELPENNGFVFFKFERFYQEGDRNGKYGNVLWQTFHIKLNGIKSSADVNKDSVGKALKEAFPTGVFWAWERTRPNAERAKMEFWAFVEQNLMDMRENGYDTCWFVNFSRPDQTKLLQLAEKHQIRVLFNTDLLSFFYHGAASLDDLDTLADQTVSRIGYSHALLGYILRDEPGLCDLATTNYLYDLMKKADPSRDTTSVIMNAQSLSYLRDSKMPVVCSDIYYFGSDHSTQLPSPRAVSQKEFTNALNCFNTSAELHGKHSWFMGQMFGDVWGRHYFNGEKVVVYPGSYLHWRMPTEAEAQWQIWEALRLGSKGIFFYVFHSPIPLEMPPENVIDPAWKTRIERMDQRAARAKSWKNQKLTETMLELEQNGGMLDYSGRPSPQMRATAGVLKLIRANEKMLVHRRRADFPVFFSDDAYTDTATFVSGGRWIGVAVNRNLDQKRKVNILLPMNVTEAMNLGSGEKLLITAHGEHFQKITLELEAGSGALLEASFFKHPGMSCCHEAFAQQLIHRVDVLPAGEVINHGSMAADTNRSLRLKKDANPEEPVCILQSISNPKKAFNTFTKNMGRDEKKGTLYCLVNGHLHACKVKAISSDDKVAQSNVMHLKNQETEPATPKEGRILQQKEFFRPFVIPPDTTSMEFYLNGGYISDIQIWFVPAASNAGEK
;
A
#
# COMPACT_ATOMS: atom_id res chain seq x y z
N MET A 1 -3.93 49.92 -21.91
CA MET A 1 -5.05 49.84 -22.87
C MET A 1 -5.27 48.37 -23.21
N ASN A 2 -6.00 47.64 -22.37
CA ASN A 2 -7.47 47.47 -22.34
C ASN A 2 -8.02 46.55 -23.43
N LYS A 3 -8.78 45.55 -22.96
CA LYS A 3 -9.69 44.63 -23.67
C LYS A 3 -9.15 43.24 -24.06
N LEU A 4 -8.63 42.47 -23.09
CA LEU A 4 -8.73 40.99 -23.14
C LEU A 4 -8.55 40.31 -21.76
N MET A 5 -8.79 41.04 -20.67
CA MET A 5 -8.59 40.56 -19.29
C MET A 5 -9.89 40.66 -18.46
N THR A 6 -11.05 40.49 -19.11
CA THR A 6 -12.36 40.70 -18.48
C THR A 6 -13.40 39.71 -19.01
N LEU A 7 -13.03 38.43 -19.13
CA LEU A 7 -13.95 37.34 -19.49
C LEU A 7 -13.41 35.98 -19.03
N LEU A 8 -12.99 35.88 -17.76
CA LEU A 8 -12.82 34.60 -17.04
C LEU A 8 -12.84 34.84 -15.53
N LEU A 9 -13.84 35.60 -15.08
CA LEU A 9 -14.29 35.69 -13.69
C LEU A 9 -15.80 35.44 -13.70
N ALA A 10 -16.21 34.36 -14.38
CA ALA A 10 -17.49 33.73 -14.12
C ALA A 10 -17.31 33.00 -12.79
N ALA A 11 -17.72 33.70 -11.73
CA ALA A 11 -18.01 33.22 -10.39
C ALA A 11 -17.93 31.68 -10.23
N VAL A 12 -16.73 31.19 -9.92
CA VAL A 12 -16.63 30.15 -8.88
C VAL A 12 -16.97 30.89 -7.59
N ALA A 13 -18.27 31.08 -7.36
CA ALA A 13 -18.73 31.18 -5.99
C ALA A 13 -18.36 29.83 -5.37
N PHE A 14 -17.17 29.78 -4.75
CA PHE A 14 -16.99 28.93 -3.59
C PHE A 14 -18.09 29.39 -2.65
N SER A 15 -19.25 28.72 -2.70
CA SER A 15 -20.08 28.60 -1.53
C SER A 15 -19.14 28.03 -0.47
N LEU A 16 -18.69 28.88 0.44
CA LEU A 16 -18.32 28.45 1.78
C LEU A 16 -19.52 27.60 2.22
N SER A 17 -19.42 26.28 2.09
CA SER A 17 -20.53 25.40 2.44
C SER A 17 -20.74 25.61 3.93
N ALA A 18 -21.84 26.26 4.30
CA ALA A 18 -22.32 26.23 5.67
C ALA A 18 -22.31 24.76 6.10
N ALA A 19 -21.66 24.44 7.22
CA ALA A 19 -21.53 23.06 7.64
C ALA A 19 -22.93 22.42 7.76
N GLU A 20 -23.24 21.45 6.91
CA GLU A 20 -24.58 20.85 6.84
C GLU A 20 -24.81 19.88 8.00
N LEU A 21 -26.03 19.80 8.52
CA LEU A 21 -26.43 18.74 9.46
C LEU A 21 -26.59 17.42 8.70
N LYS A 22 -25.87 16.38 9.13
CA LYS A 22 -25.95 15.03 8.58
C LYS A 22 -26.37 14.02 9.65
N ILE A 23 -27.20 13.07 9.25
CA ILE A 23 -27.52 11.86 10.02
C ILE A 23 -27.08 10.67 9.18
N ASN A 24 -26.29 9.77 9.78
CA ASN A 24 -25.68 8.62 9.11
C ASN A 24 -25.07 9.01 7.76
N ASN A 25 -24.22 10.04 7.78
CA ASN A 25 -23.50 10.59 6.63
C ASN A 25 -24.37 11.16 5.48
N ARG A 26 -25.70 11.20 5.63
CA ARG A 26 -26.63 11.82 4.67
C ARG A 26 -27.09 13.16 5.19
N VAL A 27 -27.14 14.15 4.30
CA VAL A 27 -27.69 15.48 4.60
C VAL A 27 -29.17 15.32 4.92
N VAL A 28 -29.63 15.95 6.00
CA VAL A 28 -31.04 15.86 6.41
C VAL A 28 -31.93 16.52 5.35
N GLY A 29 -33.02 15.83 4.97
CA GLY A 29 -33.86 16.30 3.87
C GLY A 29 -34.89 17.35 4.25
N SER A 30 -35.33 17.36 5.52
CA SER A 30 -36.37 18.26 6.03
C SER A 30 -36.25 18.44 7.56
N GLY A 31 -36.97 19.39 8.15
CA GLY A 31 -36.99 19.60 9.60
C GLY A 31 -35.79 20.38 10.16
N TYR A 32 -34.83 20.75 9.33
CA TYR A 32 -33.69 21.61 9.70
C TYR A 32 -34.01 23.09 9.50
N THR A 33 -33.68 23.90 10.51
CA THR A 33 -33.80 25.36 10.49
C THR A 33 -32.56 25.97 11.13
N GLU A 34 -32.02 27.04 10.54
CA GLU A 34 -30.83 27.72 11.06
C GLU A 34 -31.00 29.23 11.18
N THR A 35 -30.30 29.82 12.15
CA THR A 35 -30.12 31.26 12.32
C THR A 35 -28.63 31.61 12.18
N ALA A 36 -28.26 32.86 12.47
CA ALA A 36 -26.86 33.29 12.47
C ALA A 36 -26.01 32.54 13.53
N ASP A 37 -26.58 32.31 14.72
CA ASP A 37 -25.83 31.78 15.87
C ASP A 37 -26.23 30.35 16.26
N SER A 38 -27.39 29.87 15.80
CA SER A 38 -27.95 28.59 16.22
C SER A 38 -28.57 27.78 15.09
N TRP A 39 -28.83 26.51 15.36
CA TRP A 39 -29.56 25.62 14.47
C TRP A 39 -30.48 24.70 15.28
N ASN A 40 -31.60 24.30 14.67
CA ASN A 40 -32.56 23.35 15.21
C ASN A 40 -32.91 22.31 14.14
N TYR A 41 -33.11 21.08 14.58
CA TYR A 41 -33.60 20.00 13.76
C TYR A 41 -34.71 19.27 14.49
N GLU A 42 -35.86 19.08 13.85
CA GLU A 42 -36.99 18.35 14.41
C GLU A 42 -37.64 17.43 13.39
N THR A 43 -37.84 16.17 13.76
CA THR A 43 -38.55 15.20 12.93
C THR A 43 -39.25 14.14 13.78
N SER A 44 -40.31 13.56 13.21
CA SER A 44 -41.03 12.41 13.75
C SER A 44 -41.10 11.34 12.67
N VAL A 45 -40.81 10.10 13.04
CA VAL A 45 -40.82 8.95 12.13
C VAL A 45 -41.83 7.93 12.61
N ASN A 46 -42.74 7.52 11.72
CA ASN A 46 -43.69 6.45 11.94
C ASN A 46 -43.35 5.21 11.09
N LEU A 47 -42.74 4.20 11.71
CA LEU A 47 -42.28 2.98 11.06
C LEU A 47 -43.41 1.98 10.72
N VAL A 48 -44.67 2.32 11.02
CA VAL A 48 -45.84 1.48 10.73
C VAL A 48 -46.38 1.80 9.32
N ASN A 49 -46.55 3.09 9.04
CA ASN A 49 -47.33 3.57 7.88
C ASN A 49 -46.53 4.45 6.91
N GLU A 50 -45.37 4.97 7.32
CA GLU A 50 -44.58 5.91 6.52
C GLU A 50 -43.24 5.29 6.15
N GLU A 51 -42.70 5.72 5.01
CA GLU A 51 -41.32 5.39 4.67
C GLU A 51 -40.38 6.21 5.57
N PRO A 52 -39.42 5.57 6.26
CA PRO A 52 -38.47 6.30 7.09
C PRO A 52 -37.64 7.26 6.22
N PRO A 53 -37.31 8.46 6.71
CA PRO A 53 -36.37 9.35 6.03
C PRO A 53 -35.06 8.64 5.68
N ALA A 54 -34.57 8.91 4.47
CA ALA A 54 -33.47 8.17 3.87
C ALA A 54 -32.15 8.28 4.66
N GLU A 55 -31.99 9.37 5.41
CA GLU A 55 -30.87 9.64 6.32
C GLU A 55 -30.81 8.71 7.54
N PHE A 56 -31.89 7.98 7.87
CA PHE A 56 -31.85 7.01 8.97
C PHE A 56 -31.28 5.65 8.57
N LEU A 57 -31.02 5.42 7.28
CA LEU A 57 -30.54 4.13 6.73
C LEU A 57 -31.42 2.93 7.15
N ILE A 58 -32.73 3.16 7.34
CA ILE A 58 -33.74 2.11 7.56
C ILE A 58 -34.49 1.93 6.25
N THR A 59 -34.27 0.81 5.57
CA THR A 59 -34.95 0.53 4.29
C THR A 59 -36.32 -0.09 4.52
N PRO A 60 -37.28 0.04 3.57
CA PRO A 60 -38.58 -0.60 3.66
C PRO A 60 -38.53 -2.13 3.87
N ARG A 61 -37.45 -2.80 3.42
CA ARG A 61 -37.23 -4.24 3.60
C ARG A 61 -36.86 -4.61 5.05
N GLN A 62 -36.25 -3.69 5.79
CA GLN A 62 -35.93 -3.89 7.20
C GLN A 62 -37.14 -3.63 8.12
N ILE A 63 -38.19 -3.00 7.59
CA ILE A 63 -39.47 -2.88 8.27
C ILE A 63 -40.18 -4.22 8.21
N ARG A 64 -40.33 -4.85 9.38
CA ARG A 64 -41.02 -6.12 9.49
C ARG A 64 -42.52 -5.90 9.49
N ARG A 65 -43.23 -6.66 8.64
CA ARG A 65 -44.68 -6.65 8.53
C ARG A 65 -45.22 -8.06 8.78
N HIS A 66 -46.17 -8.21 9.70
CA HIS A 66 -46.82 -9.50 9.91
C HIS A 66 -47.71 -9.88 8.71
N PRO A 67 -47.71 -11.14 8.24
CA PRO A 67 -48.42 -11.53 7.02
C PRO A 67 -49.92 -11.25 7.04
N THR A 68 -50.55 -11.37 8.21
CA THR A 68 -52.00 -11.27 8.37
C THR A 68 -52.46 -10.10 9.24
N SER A 69 -51.55 -9.42 9.92
CA SER A 69 -51.89 -8.40 10.92
C SER A 69 -51.20 -7.07 10.60
N LYS A 70 -51.95 -6.12 10.06
CA LYS A 70 -51.41 -4.82 9.61
C LYS A 70 -50.85 -3.96 10.75
N HIS A 71 -51.28 -4.18 11.99
CA HIS A 71 -50.81 -3.41 13.15
C HIS A 71 -49.49 -3.95 13.75
N ILE A 72 -49.09 -5.17 13.41
CA ILE A 72 -47.79 -5.74 13.80
C ILE A 72 -46.78 -5.34 12.73
N CYS A 73 -46.27 -4.12 12.86
CA CYS A 73 -45.31 -3.52 11.94
C CYS A 73 -44.29 -2.66 12.68
N GLY A 74 -43.07 -2.61 12.17
CA GLY A 74 -42.01 -1.74 12.68
C GLY A 74 -40.62 -2.30 12.44
N TYR A 75 -39.61 -1.63 13.01
CA TYR A 75 -38.21 -2.02 12.83
C TYR A 75 -37.76 -2.99 13.93
N ASN A 76 -37.17 -4.12 13.52
CA ASN A 76 -36.63 -5.11 14.43
C ASN A 76 -35.10 -4.94 14.57
N GLY A 77 -34.66 -4.28 15.63
CA GLY A 77 -33.23 -4.09 15.89
C GLY A 77 -32.96 -2.95 16.85
N ASN A 78 -31.69 -2.60 16.98
CA ASN A 78 -31.30 -1.33 17.56
C ASN A 78 -31.24 -0.29 16.45
N ILE A 79 -31.67 0.95 16.74
CA ILE A 79 -31.54 2.09 15.84
C ILE A 79 -30.35 2.90 16.33
N LEU A 80 -29.32 3.07 15.49
CA LEU A 80 -28.15 3.90 15.78
C LEU A 80 -28.12 5.06 14.79
N LEU A 81 -28.00 6.27 15.32
CA LEU A 81 -27.94 7.52 14.58
C LEU A 81 -26.61 8.19 14.86
N THR A 82 -25.77 8.31 13.84
CA THR A 82 -24.55 9.11 13.89
C THR A 82 -24.86 10.51 13.39
N VAL A 83 -24.77 11.51 14.26
CA VAL A 83 -25.09 12.90 13.94
C VAL A 83 -23.81 13.71 13.78
N GLN A 84 -23.69 14.41 12.65
CA GLN A 84 -22.65 15.40 12.38
C GLN A 84 -23.31 16.75 12.15
N ALA A 85 -23.08 17.69 13.06
CA ALA A 85 -23.74 19.00 13.09
C ALA A 85 -22.77 20.16 12.77
N PRO A 86 -23.29 21.32 12.35
CA PRO A 86 -22.52 22.57 12.11
C PRO A 86 -21.78 23.17 13.33
N GLY A 87 -21.84 22.52 14.47
CA GLY A 87 -21.32 23.00 15.74
C GLY A 87 -21.86 22.15 16.89
N SER A 88 -21.63 22.58 18.13
CA SER A 88 -22.04 21.83 19.33
C SER A 88 -23.55 21.60 19.37
N ILE A 89 -23.95 20.35 19.64
CA ILE A 89 -25.33 20.01 20.00
C ILE A 89 -25.52 20.34 21.48
N LYS A 90 -26.41 21.26 21.82
CA LYS A 90 -26.65 21.69 23.20
C LYS A 90 -27.79 20.94 23.85
N TYR A 91 -28.92 20.81 23.17
CA TYR A 91 -30.11 20.22 23.75
C TYR A 91 -30.67 19.13 22.86
N ILE A 92 -31.08 18.02 23.49
CA ILE A 92 -31.79 16.92 22.84
C ILE A 92 -33.15 16.72 23.50
N ASP A 93 -34.14 16.42 22.67
CA ASP A 93 -35.44 15.90 23.06
C ASP A 93 -35.75 14.74 22.11
N MET A 94 -35.60 13.52 22.61
CA MET A 94 -35.79 12.30 21.84
C MET A 94 -36.75 11.36 22.54
N ALA A 95 -37.56 10.67 21.76
CA ALA A 95 -38.45 9.62 22.25
C ALA A 95 -38.62 8.52 21.22
N GLY A 96 -38.73 7.27 21.65
CA GLY A 96 -38.96 6.11 20.79
C GLY A 96 -39.89 5.12 21.46
N THR A 97 -40.85 4.59 20.69
CA THR A 97 -41.84 3.62 21.18
C THR A 97 -41.57 2.25 20.57
N ILE A 98 -41.48 1.23 21.43
CA ILE A 98 -41.27 -0.17 21.08
C ILE A 98 -42.44 -1.02 21.56
N ALA A 99 -42.77 -2.07 20.79
CA ALA A 99 -43.84 -3.01 21.11
C ALA A 99 -43.34 -4.46 21.12
N ASN A 100 -43.84 -5.26 22.07
CA ASN A 100 -43.66 -6.70 22.16
C ASN A 100 -44.96 -7.42 21.74
N PHE A 101 -44.98 -7.87 20.48
CA PHE A 101 -46.10 -8.65 19.93
C PHE A 101 -46.01 -10.18 20.12
N PRO A 102 -44.82 -10.83 20.14
CA PRO A 102 -44.72 -12.28 20.13
C PRO A 102 -45.22 -12.99 21.38
N ASP A 103 -44.99 -12.41 22.55
CA ASP A 103 -45.14 -13.12 23.83
C ASP A 103 -45.29 -12.16 25.01
N LYS A 104 -45.36 -12.75 26.21
CA LYS A 104 -45.42 -12.03 27.49
C LYS A 104 -44.06 -11.93 28.20
N VAL A 105 -42.95 -12.27 27.52
CA VAL A 105 -41.62 -12.19 28.14
C VAL A 105 -41.26 -10.73 28.39
N VAL A 106 -40.83 -10.42 29.62
CA VAL A 106 -40.38 -9.09 30.01
C VAL A 106 -39.01 -8.83 29.39
N ARG A 107 -38.88 -7.69 28.71
CA ARG A 107 -37.64 -7.19 28.09
C ARG A 107 -37.44 -5.74 28.51
N GLU A 108 -36.24 -5.21 28.30
CA GLU A 108 -35.98 -3.79 28.56
C GLU A 108 -35.72 -3.05 27.25
N ALA A 109 -36.08 -1.77 27.22
CA ALA A 109 -35.65 -0.84 26.19
C ALA A 109 -34.98 0.36 26.83
N ALA A 110 -34.10 1.03 26.09
CA ALA A 110 -33.49 2.28 26.51
C ALA A 110 -33.17 3.20 25.34
N PHE A 111 -33.03 4.48 25.70
CA PHE A 111 -32.34 5.47 24.89
C PHE A 111 -30.96 5.72 25.49
N SER A 112 -29.95 5.80 24.65
CA SER A 112 -28.59 6.16 25.05
C SER A 112 -27.96 7.12 24.06
N TYR A 113 -26.95 7.85 24.54
CA TYR A 113 -26.13 8.69 23.69
C TYR A 113 -24.65 8.49 23.99
N SER A 114 -23.79 8.82 23.03
CA SER A 114 -22.35 8.81 23.19
C SER A 114 -21.72 10.00 22.48
N LEU A 115 -20.71 10.60 23.10
CA LEU A 115 -19.90 11.66 22.49
C LEU A 115 -18.69 11.12 21.74
N ASP A 116 -18.40 9.82 21.90
CA ASP A 116 -17.20 9.18 21.35
C ASP A 116 -17.53 7.95 20.47
N GLY A 117 -18.78 7.45 20.55
CA GLY A 117 -19.28 6.30 19.78
C GLY A 117 -19.03 4.94 20.41
N VAL A 118 -18.46 4.89 21.62
CA VAL A 118 -18.12 3.67 22.36
C VAL A 118 -18.81 3.66 23.72
N ASN A 119 -18.63 4.73 24.48
CA ASN A 119 -19.16 4.85 25.82
C ASN A 119 -20.56 5.44 25.73
N PHE A 120 -21.57 4.57 25.69
CA PHE A 120 -22.97 4.97 25.66
C PHE A 120 -23.50 5.19 27.08
N ILE A 121 -23.97 6.40 27.33
CA ILE A 121 -24.68 6.78 28.56
C ILE A 121 -26.14 6.37 28.38
N ILE A 122 -26.54 5.32 29.09
CA ILE A 122 -27.94 4.89 29.14
C ILE A 122 -28.70 5.86 30.03
N THR A 123 -29.74 6.48 29.48
CA THR A 123 -30.54 7.47 30.20
C THR A 123 -31.50 6.80 31.19
N GLU A 124 -32.32 5.87 30.71
CA GLU A 124 -33.23 5.07 31.52
C GLU A 124 -33.49 3.72 30.83
N LYS A 125 -33.52 2.64 31.60
CA LYS A 125 -34.02 1.33 31.13
C LYS A 125 -35.45 1.16 31.59
N LYS A 126 -36.35 0.85 30.66
CA LYS A 126 -37.76 0.60 30.96
C LYS A 126 -38.17 -0.82 30.57
N PRO A 127 -38.80 -1.58 31.49
CA PRO A 127 -39.31 -2.90 31.18
C PRO A 127 -40.61 -2.82 30.36
N PHE A 128 -40.84 -3.81 29.50
CA PHE A 128 -42.07 -4.00 28.73
C PHE A 128 -42.29 -5.48 28.43
N GLY A 129 -43.55 -5.87 28.20
CA GLY A 129 -44.00 -7.26 28.18
C GLY A 129 -44.54 -7.72 29.53
N GLY A 130 -45.34 -8.78 29.53
CA GLY A 130 -45.92 -9.34 30.75
C GLY A 130 -46.79 -8.33 31.49
N GLU A 131 -46.49 -8.12 32.76
CA GLU A 131 -47.20 -7.17 33.65
C GLU A 131 -46.92 -5.69 33.33
N HIS A 132 -45.88 -5.39 32.56
CA HIS A 132 -45.49 -4.01 32.21
C HIS A 132 -46.18 -3.48 30.95
N GLY A 133 -47.13 -4.22 30.39
CA GLY A 133 -47.83 -3.86 29.16
C GLY A 133 -47.03 -4.15 27.89
N HIS A 134 -47.70 -4.20 26.74
CA HIS A 134 -47.08 -4.63 25.47
C HIS A 134 -46.16 -3.58 24.83
N THR A 135 -46.24 -2.32 25.24
CA THR A 135 -45.54 -1.19 24.63
C THR A 135 -44.78 -0.38 25.67
N CYS A 136 -43.66 0.22 25.28
CA CYS A 136 -42.92 1.15 26.12
C CYS A 136 -42.35 2.32 25.30
N THR A 137 -42.28 3.50 25.90
CA THR A 137 -41.62 4.69 25.34
C THR A 137 -40.40 5.07 26.17
N VAL A 138 -39.24 5.11 25.52
CA VAL A 138 -37.94 5.51 26.08
C VAL A 138 -37.44 6.75 25.38
N GLY A 139 -36.61 7.54 26.05
CA GLY A 139 -36.18 8.82 25.51
C GLY A 139 -35.50 9.68 26.56
N ALA A 140 -35.07 10.88 26.17
CA ALA A 140 -34.47 11.84 27.07
C ALA A 140 -34.71 13.28 26.61
N LYS A 141 -34.83 14.18 27.60
CA LYS A 141 -34.79 15.64 27.44
C LYS A 141 -33.66 16.18 28.29
N LEU A 142 -32.52 16.48 27.70
CA LEU A 142 -31.33 16.90 28.47
C LEU A 142 -30.42 17.82 27.67
N GLU A 143 -29.61 18.57 28.41
CA GLU A 143 -28.49 19.33 27.87
C GLU A 143 -27.27 18.40 27.74
N LEU A 144 -26.63 18.40 26.58
CA LEU A 144 -25.42 17.62 26.34
C LEU A 144 -24.18 18.38 26.82
N PRO A 145 -23.15 17.66 27.31
CA PRO A 145 -21.84 18.25 27.54
C PRO A 145 -21.27 18.88 26.27
N GLU A 146 -20.27 19.76 26.43
CA GLU A 146 -19.58 20.35 25.30
C GLU A 146 -19.06 19.27 24.34
N ASN A 147 -19.36 19.47 23.06
CA ASN A 147 -19.07 18.52 22.00
C ASN A 147 -18.76 19.28 20.71
N ASN A 148 -18.06 18.60 19.82
CA ASN A 148 -17.58 19.16 18.57
C ASN A 148 -18.58 19.02 17.40
N GLY A 149 -19.87 18.81 17.72
CA GLY A 149 -20.92 18.55 16.75
C GLY A 149 -21.01 17.09 16.28
N PHE A 150 -20.28 16.16 16.87
CA PHE A 150 -20.36 14.74 16.54
C PHE A 150 -20.93 13.94 17.73
N VAL A 151 -22.12 13.35 17.57
CA VAL A 151 -22.83 12.64 18.65
C VAL A 151 -23.54 11.41 18.10
N PHE A 152 -23.57 10.34 18.89
CA PHE A 152 -24.27 9.10 18.56
C PHE A 152 -25.48 8.95 19.44
N PHE A 153 -26.63 8.62 18.85
CA PHE A 153 -27.86 8.31 19.57
C PHE A 153 -28.29 6.89 19.25
N LYS A 154 -28.75 6.17 20.27
CA LYS A 154 -29.12 4.77 20.12
C LYS A 154 -30.42 4.47 20.85
N PHE A 155 -31.37 3.91 20.11
CA PHE A 155 -32.53 3.24 20.67
C PHE A 155 -32.25 1.75 20.69
N GLU A 156 -32.24 1.17 21.88
CA GLU A 156 -31.77 -0.19 22.11
C GLU A 156 -32.73 -1.03 22.94
N ARG A 157 -32.68 -2.33 22.66
CA ARG A 157 -33.45 -3.35 23.35
C ARG A 157 -32.52 -4.35 24.01
N PHE A 158 -32.90 -4.82 25.19
CA PHE A 158 -32.16 -5.80 25.98
C PHE A 158 -33.00 -7.05 26.16
N TYR A 159 -32.36 -8.20 25.94
CA TYR A 159 -32.96 -9.52 26.05
C TYR A 159 -31.87 -10.53 26.43
N GLN A 160 -32.29 -11.66 26.99
CA GLN A 160 -31.38 -12.73 27.40
C GLN A 160 -30.80 -13.49 26.20
N GLU A 161 -29.62 -14.09 26.35
CA GLU A 161 -28.84 -14.72 25.27
C GLU A 161 -29.61 -15.84 24.51
N GLY A 162 -30.58 -16.48 25.14
CA GLY A 162 -31.46 -17.50 24.53
C GLY A 162 -32.78 -16.98 23.94
N ASP A 163 -33.09 -15.69 24.06
CA ASP A 163 -34.39 -15.13 23.68
C ASP A 163 -34.51 -14.90 22.17
N ARG A 164 -34.92 -15.97 21.47
CA ARG A 164 -35.12 -15.94 20.02
C ARG A 164 -36.24 -15.00 19.59
N ASN A 165 -37.27 -14.79 20.41
CA ASN A 165 -38.38 -13.89 20.09
C ASN A 165 -37.97 -12.42 20.26
N GLY A 166 -37.16 -12.10 21.27
CA GLY A 166 -36.56 -10.78 21.42
C GLY A 166 -35.61 -10.44 20.27
N LYS A 167 -34.79 -11.42 19.87
CA LYS A 167 -33.78 -11.23 18.81
C LYS A 167 -34.35 -11.24 17.40
N TYR A 168 -35.27 -12.16 17.09
CA TYR A 168 -35.78 -12.43 15.74
C TYR A 168 -37.30 -12.45 15.63
N GLY A 169 -38.05 -12.20 16.71
CA GLY A 169 -39.52 -12.12 16.72
C GLY A 169 -40.02 -10.68 16.53
N ASN A 170 -41.32 -10.46 16.57
CA ASN A 170 -41.97 -9.16 16.38
C ASN A 170 -41.83 -8.21 17.59
N VAL A 171 -40.62 -8.03 18.12
CA VAL A 171 -40.30 -6.96 19.08
C VAL A 171 -39.83 -5.74 18.27
N LEU A 172 -40.70 -4.75 18.06
CA LEU A 172 -40.57 -3.77 16.98
C LEU A 172 -40.61 -2.33 17.48
N TRP A 173 -39.66 -1.51 17.05
CA TRP A 173 -39.77 -0.05 17.15
C TRP A 173 -40.85 0.43 16.18
N GLN A 174 -41.82 1.19 16.69
CA GLN A 174 -42.97 1.67 15.94
C GLN A 174 -42.83 3.14 15.55
N THR A 175 -42.34 3.98 16.46
CA THR A 175 -42.18 5.42 16.22
C THR A 175 -40.95 5.94 16.93
N PHE A 176 -40.36 7.01 16.41
CA PHE A 176 -39.42 7.82 17.16
C PHE A 176 -39.48 9.29 16.75
N HIS A 177 -39.19 10.19 17.69
CA HIS A 177 -39.09 11.64 17.53
C HIS A 177 -37.69 12.09 17.92
N ILE A 178 -37.18 13.04 17.15
CA ILE A 178 -35.86 13.62 17.31
C ILE A 178 -36.01 15.12 17.25
N LYS A 179 -35.57 15.81 18.30
CA LYS A 179 -35.36 17.25 18.33
C LYS A 179 -33.98 17.57 18.86
N LEU A 180 -33.22 18.32 18.07
CA LEU A 180 -31.84 18.73 18.34
C LEU A 180 -31.75 20.25 18.25
N ASN A 181 -31.10 20.88 19.22
CA ASN A 181 -30.75 22.30 19.16
C ASN A 181 -29.26 22.46 19.40
N GLY A 182 -28.60 23.31 18.62
CA GLY A 182 -27.18 23.57 18.76
C GLY A 182 -26.79 24.99 18.40
N ILE A 183 -25.51 25.30 18.64
CA ILE A 183 -24.90 26.60 18.40
C ILE A 183 -23.89 26.41 17.25
N LYS A 184 -23.83 27.37 16.33
CA LYS A 184 -22.83 27.37 15.25
C LYS A 184 -21.44 27.64 15.83
N SER A 185 -20.43 26.95 15.33
CA SER A 185 -19.04 27.26 15.70
C SER A 185 -18.66 28.64 15.16
N SER A 186 -18.17 29.55 16.00
CA SER A 186 -17.61 30.85 15.59
C SER A 186 -16.21 30.73 14.99
N ALA A 187 -15.57 29.56 15.15
CA ALA A 187 -14.33 29.22 14.48
C ALA A 187 -14.63 28.46 13.20
N ASP A 188 -14.03 28.89 12.09
CA ASP A 188 -13.62 28.01 11.00
C ASP A 188 -12.82 26.87 11.62
N VAL A 189 -13.52 25.84 12.07
CA VAL A 189 -12.90 24.56 12.32
C VAL A 189 -12.63 24.00 10.93
N ASN A 190 -11.58 24.54 10.31
CA ASN A 190 -10.67 23.81 9.45
C ASN A 190 -10.15 22.64 10.30
N LYS A 191 -11.02 21.66 10.56
CA LYS A 191 -10.62 20.28 10.79
C LYS A 191 -10.14 19.84 9.44
N ASP A 192 -8.88 20.19 9.16
CA ASP A 192 -8.08 19.80 8.01
C ASP A 192 -8.72 18.62 7.28
N SER A 193 -9.58 18.94 6.32
CA SER A 193 -9.97 18.04 5.25
C SER A 193 -8.80 17.97 4.28
N VAL A 194 -7.60 17.74 4.80
CA VAL A 194 -6.49 17.26 4.00
C VAL A 194 -6.99 15.94 3.45
N GLY A 195 -7.18 15.90 2.13
CA GLY A 195 -7.72 14.75 1.43
C GLY A 195 -7.07 13.47 1.95
N LYS A 196 -7.88 12.59 2.53
CA LYS A 196 -7.46 11.28 3.05
C LYS A 196 -7.30 10.28 1.90
N ALA A 197 -6.79 10.76 0.77
CA ALA A 197 -6.53 9.93 -0.39
C ALA A 197 -5.38 8.99 -0.06
N LEU A 198 -5.50 7.73 -0.46
CA LEU A 198 -4.47 6.74 -0.12
C LEU A 198 -3.11 7.07 -0.76
N LYS A 199 -3.10 7.85 -1.84
CA LYS A 199 -1.87 8.33 -2.50
C LYS A 199 -1.09 9.37 -1.67
N GLU A 200 -1.67 9.93 -0.62
CA GLU A 200 -1.00 10.90 0.26
C GLU A 200 -0.33 10.23 1.47
N ALA A 201 -0.49 8.91 1.63
CA ALA A 201 0.05 8.15 2.75
C ALA A 201 1.11 7.14 2.31
N PHE A 202 2.18 7.03 3.10
CA PHE A 202 3.13 5.93 3.04
C PHE A 202 2.92 5.04 4.28
N PRO A 203 2.10 3.99 4.20
CA PRO A 203 1.89 3.10 5.34
C PRO A 203 3.14 2.28 5.65
N THR A 204 3.51 2.21 6.92
CA THR A 204 4.40 1.19 7.48
C THR A 204 3.57 0.23 8.33
N GLY A 205 3.00 -0.79 7.69
CA GLY A 205 1.88 -1.53 8.25
C GLY A 205 2.10 -3.01 8.48
N VAL A 206 1.11 -3.60 9.14
CA VAL A 206 1.00 -5.05 9.37
C VAL A 206 -0.37 -5.54 8.95
N PHE A 207 -0.42 -6.77 8.46
CA PHE A 207 -1.67 -7.50 8.27
C PHE A 207 -2.06 -8.20 9.57
N TRP A 208 -3.27 -7.90 10.07
CA TRP A 208 -3.76 -8.40 11.35
C TRP A 208 -5.05 -9.20 11.16
N ALA A 209 -4.90 -10.52 11.21
CA ALA A 209 -6.00 -11.49 11.22
C ALA A 209 -6.72 -11.48 12.58
N TRP A 210 -7.88 -10.82 12.65
CA TRP A 210 -8.55 -10.53 13.93
C TRP A 210 -8.98 -11.78 14.70
N GLU A 211 -9.30 -12.86 13.99
CA GLU A 211 -9.69 -14.14 14.60
C GLU A 211 -8.57 -14.75 15.46
N ARG A 212 -7.31 -14.32 15.27
CA ARG A 212 -6.15 -14.77 16.06
C ARG A 212 -5.98 -13.98 17.35
N THR A 213 -6.61 -12.82 17.51
CA THR A 213 -6.33 -11.91 18.63
C THR A 213 -6.75 -12.50 19.98
N ARG A 214 -7.99 -13.04 20.08
CA ARG A 214 -8.52 -13.54 21.36
C ARG A 214 -7.72 -14.72 21.91
N PRO A 215 -7.45 -15.79 21.14
CA PRO A 215 -6.69 -16.90 21.67
C PRO A 215 -5.24 -16.50 22.03
N ASN A 216 -4.63 -15.56 21.31
CA ASN A 216 -3.31 -15.03 21.68
C ASN A 216 -3.37 -14.20 22.99
N ALA A 217 -4.42 -13.42 23.24
CA ALA A 217 -4.61 -12.70 24.50
C ALA A 217 -4.77 -13.65 25.70
N GLU A 218 -5.56 -14.71 25.53
CA GLU A 218 -5.76 -15.77 26.53
C GLU A 218 -4.43 -16.49 26.86
N ARG A 219 -3.65 -16.83 25.83
CA ARG A 219 -2.31 -17.42 25.99
C ARG A 219 -1.34 -16.48 26.70
N ALA A 220 -1.37 -15.20 26.36
CA ALA A 220 -0.58 -14.16 27.02
C ALA A 220 -1.08 -13.84 28.45
N LYS A 221 -2.22 -14.41 28.87
CA LYS A 221 -2.88 -14.16 30.16
C LYS A 221 -3.18 -12.68 30.40
N MET A 222 -3.55 -11.97 29.33
CA MET A 222 -3.92 -10.56 29.36
C MET A 222 -5.42 -10.37 29.12
N GLU A 223 -5.99 -9.33 29.71
CA GLU A 223 -7.33 -8.88 29.32
C GLU A 223 -7.32 -8.50 27.82
N PHE A 224 -8.38 -8.86 27.10
CA PHE A 224 -8.42 -8.79 25.65
C PHE A 224 -8.12 -7.39 25.10
N TRP A 225 -8.75 -6.35 25.63
CA TRP A 225 -8.55 -4.98 25.16
C TRP A 225 -7.23 -4.38 25.62
N ALA A 226 -6.76 -4.72 26.83
CA ALA A 226 -5.40 -4.38 27.27
C ALA A 226 -4.33 -5.01 26.36
N PHE A 227 -4.54 -6.25 25.92
CA PHE A 227 -3.66 -6.92 24.95
C PHE A 227 -3.67 -6.24 23.58
N VAL A 228 -4.85 -5.85 23.08
CA VAL A 228 -4.99 -5.09 21.83
C VAL A 228 -4.25 -3.75 21.94
N GLU A 229 -4.43 -3.03 23.04
CA GLU A 229 -3.76 -1.74 23.26
C GLU A 229 -2.24 -1.89 23.34
N GLN A 230 -1.73 -2.89 24.09
CA GLN A 230 -0.30 -3.18 24.16
C GLN A 230 0.29 -3.47 22.76
N ASN A 231 -0.39 -4.26 21.95
CA ASN A 231 0.06 -4.57 20.60
C ASN A 231 0.12 -3.32 19.70
N LEU A 232 -0.83 -2.38 19.82
CA LEU A 232 -0.79 -1.10 19.09
C LEU A 232 0.40 -0.23 19.55
N MET A 233 0.72 -0.25 20.84
CA MET A 233 1.91 0.42 21.39
C MET A 233 3.19 -0.21 20.85
N ASP A 234 3.33 -1.54 20.91
CA ASP A 234 4.49 -2.29 20.42
C ASP A 234 4.71 -2.04 18.92
N MET A 235 3.64 -2.00 18.13
CA MET A 235 3.69 -1.60 16.72
C MET A 235 4.29 -0.21 16.56
N ARG A 236 3.75 0.78 17.30
CA ARG A 236 4.19 2.17 17.21
C ARG A 236 5.67 2.31 17.58
N GLU A 237 6.09 1.66 18.67
CA GLU A 237 7.46 1.64 19.16
C GLU A 237 8.44 1.01 18.17
N ASN A 238 7.99 0.04 17.37
CA ASN A 238 8.77 -0.60 16.32
C ASN A 238 8.61 0.08 14.94
N GLY A 239 8.08 1.30 14.88
CA GLY A 239 8.03 2.09 13.64
C GLY A 239 6.87 1.74 12.70
N TYR A 240 5.97 0.85 13.11
CA TYR A 240 4.73 0.58 12.40
C TYR A 240 3.69 1.64 12.75
N ASP A 241 2.87 2.02 11.78
CA ASP A 241 1.84 3.02 11.97
C ASP A 241 0.52 2.71 11.29
N THR A 242 0.39 1.54 10.65
CA THR A 242 -0.83 1.18 9.93
C THR A 242 -1.23 -0.27 10.20
N CYS A 243 -2.50 -0.51 10.50
CA CYS A 243 -3.06 -1.85 10.62
C CYS A 243 -4.01 -2.14 9.45
N TRP A 244 -3.79 -3.27 8.78
CA TRP A 244 -4.75 -3.85 7.85
C TRP A 244 -5.49 -4.97 8.55
N PHE A 245 -6.73 -4.73 8.97
CA PHE A 245 -7.53 -5.73 9.65
C PHE A 245 -8.39 -6.54 8.68
N VAL A 246 -8.41 -7.86 8.88
CA VAL A 246 -9.36 -8.77 8.25
C VAL A 246 -10.17 -9.53 9.29
N ASN A 247 -11.35 -9.99 8.90
CA ASN A 247 -12.30 -10.70 9.79
C ASN A 247 -12.66 -9.90 11.06
N PHE A 248 -12.58 -8.57 10.98
CA PHE A 248 -12.78 -7.73 12.14
C PHE A 248 -14.26 -7.60 12.51
N SER A 249 -14.55 -7.62 13.81
CA SER A 249 -15.88 -7.47 14.36
C SER A 249 -16.42 -6.05 14.13
N ARG A 250 -17.49 -5.90 13.34
CA ARG A 250 -18.08 -4.56 13.04
C ARG A 250 -18.42 -3.74 14.30
N PRO A 251 -19.03 -4.33 15.36
CA PRO A 251 -19.33 -3.60 16.59
C PRO A 251 -18.11 -3.02 17.31
N ASP A 252 -16.93 -3.63 17.14
CA ASP A 252 -15.71 -3.26 17.84
C ASP A 252 -14.87 -2.21 17.08
N GLN A 253 -15.24 -1.88 15.83
CA GLN A 253 -14.43 -1.02 14.96
C GLN A 253 -14.23 0.37 15.56
N THR A 254 -15.28 0.95 16.13
CA THR A 254 -15.23 2.29 16.73
C THR A 254 -14.29 2.33 17.94
N LYS A 255 -14.35 1.31 18.80
CA LYS A 255 -13.45 1.19 19.96
C LYS A 255 -11.99 1.05 19.53
N LEU A 256 -11.72 0.23 18.51
CA LEU A 256 -10.38 0.10 17.97
C LEU A 256 -9.87 1.41 17.36
N LEU A 257 -10.71 2.13 16.62
CA LEU A 257 -10.32 3.41 15.99
C LEU A 257 -9.94 4.46 17.03
N GLN A 258 -10.62 4.52 18.18
CA GLN A 258 -10.23 5.40 19.28
C GLN A 258 -8.86 5.02 19.87
N LEU A 259 -8.63 3.72 20.11
CA LEU A 259 -7.33 3.24 20.58
C LEU A 259 -6.22 3.50 19.56
N ALA A 260 -6.51 3.29 18.28
CA ALA A 260 -5.59 3.55 17.19
C ALA A 260 -5.26 5.06 17.12
N GLU A 261 -6.24 5.94 17.24
CA GLU A 261 -6.04 7.39 17.27
C GLU A 261 -5.17 7.81 18.47
N LYS A 262 -5.46 7.29 19.66
CA LYS A 262 -4.65 7.49 20.89
C LYS A 262 -3.17 7.16 20.68
N HIS A 263 -2.90 6.07 19.95
CA HIS A 263 -1.54 5.56 19.71
C HIS A 263 -0.96 5.95 18.34
N GLN A 264 -1.62 6.86 17.62
CA GLN A 264 -1.20 7.35 16.31
C GLN A 264 -1.02 6.22 15.27
N ILE A 265 -1.91 5.25 15.31
CA ILE A 265 -2.03 4.15 14.36
C ILE A 265 -3.18 4.46 13.39
N ARG A 266 -2.89 4.25 12.12
CA ARG A 266 -3.81 4.32 10.99
C ARG A 266 -4.44 2.94 10.77
N VAL A 267 -5.68 2.90 10.31
CA VAL A 267 -6.45 1.66 10.21
C VAL A 267 -7.10 1.54 8.84
N LEU A 268 -7.05 0.32 8.30
CA LEU A 268 -7.80 -0.13 7.15
C LEU A 268 -8.74 -1.26 7.59
N PHE A 269 -10.03 -1.17 7.22
CA PHE A 269 -11.03 -2.20 7.48
C PHE A 269 -11.72 -2.67 6.21
N ASN A 270 -12.19 -3.92 6.21
CA ASN A 270 -13.18 -4.35 5.25
C ASN A 270 -14.47 -3.54 5.36
N THR A 271 -15.08 -3.24 4.20
CA THR A 271 -16.40 -2.60 4.11
C THR A 271 -17.52 -3.62 4.29
N ASP A 272 -18.74 -3.14 4.55
CA ASP A 272 -19.94 -4.00 4.56
C ASP A 272 -20.25 -4.59 3.18
N LEU A 273 -19.72 -4.01 2.09
CA LEU A 273 -19.82 -4.53 0.72
C LEU A 273 -19.12 -5.87 0.54
N LEU A 274 -18.20 -6.26 1.43
CA LEU A 274 -17.58 -7.58 1.40
C LEU A 274 -18.64 -8.72 1.42
N SER A 275 -19.79 -8.48 2.06
CA SER A 275 -20.90 -9.42 2.08
C SER A 275 -21.42 -9.82 0.69
N PHE A 276 -21.30 -8.95 -0.31
CA PHE A 276 -21.68 -9.24 -1.69
C PHE A 276 -20.95 -10.48 -2.23
N PHE A 277 -19.65 -10.61 -1.92
CA PHE A 277 -18.86 -11.75 -2.40
C PHE A 277 -19.25 -13.08 -1.75
N TYR A 278 -19.90 -13.04 -0.58
CA TYR A 278 -20.32 -14.25 0.13
C TYR A 278 -21.80 -14.60 -0.09
N HIS A 279 -22.65 -13.59 -0.30
CA HIS A 279 -24.10 -13.76 -0.26
C HIS A 279 -24.83 -13.10 -1.45
N GLY A 280 -24.12 -12.41 -2.33
CA GLY A 280 -24.72 -11.57 -3.37
C GLY A 280 -25.40 -10.31 -2.80
N ALA A 281 -26.18 -9.64 -3.64
CA ALA A 281 -27.06 -8.54 -3.23
C ALA A 281 -28.47 -8.78 -3.80
N ALA A 282 -29.51 -8.39 -3.05
CA ALA A 282 -30.88 -8.51 -3.52
C ALA A 282 -31.28 -7.37 -4.47
N SER A 283 -30.65 -6.19 -4.36
CA SER A 283 -30.72 -5.10 -5.33
C SER A 283 -29.49 -4.19 -5.29
N LEU A 284 -29.31 -3.34 -6.30
CA LEU A 284 -28.23 -2.34 -6.32
C LEU A 284 -28.35 -1.33 -5.16
N ASP A 285 -29.57 -0.91 -4.81
CA ASP A 285 -29.82 -0.02 -3.67
C ASP A 285 -29.36 -0.61 -2.32
N ASP A 286 -29.31 -1.95 -2.20
CA ASP A 286 -28.79 -2.59 -1.00
C ASP A 286 -27.27 -2.34 -0.89
N LEU A 287 -26.56 -2.30 -2.02
CA LEU A 287 -25.12 -2.01 -2.05
C LEU A 287 -24.84 -0.54 -1.69
N ASP A 288 -25.62 0.42 -2.21
CA ASP A 288 -25.53 1.83 -1.76
C ASP A 288 -25.74 1.93 -0.24
N THR A 289 -26.73 1.20 0.29
CA THR A 289 -27.01 1.17 1.74
C THR A 289 -25.85 0.60 2.55
N LEU A 290 -25.21 -0.49 2.09
CA LEU A 290 -24.05 -1.10 2.76
C LEU A 290 -22.83 -0.15 2.75
N ALA A 291 -22.61 0.58 1.65
CA ALA A 291 -21.57 1.59 1.58
C ALA A 291 -21.83 2.70 2.62
N ASP A 292 -23.04 3.26 2.65
CA ASP A 292 -23.42 4.30 3.60
C ASP A 292 -23.35 3.83 5.06
N GLN A 293 -23.75 2.58 5.35
CA GLN A 293 -23.63 1.98 6.68
C GLN A 293 -22.17 1.88 7.14
N THR A 294 -21.26 1.56 6.22
CA THR A 294 -19.82 1.54 6.51
C THR A 294 -19.34 2.96 6.86
N VAL A 295 -19.60 3.94 6.00
CA VAL A 295 -19.12 5.32 6.20
C VAL A 295 -19.74 5.97 7.45
N SER A 296 -21.02 5.73 7.70
CA SER A 296 -21.71 6.25 8.89
C SER A 296 -21.13 5.72 10.20
N ARG A 297 -20.62 4.49 10.18
CA ARG A 297 -20.08 3.82 11.38
C ARG A 297 -18.64 4.22 11.69
N ILE A 298 -17.80 4.43 10.67
CA ILE A 298 -16.36 4.62 10.87
C ILE A 298 -15.74 5.79 10.10
N GLY A 299 -16.43 6.34 9.10
CA GLY A 299 -15.91 7.35 8.17
C GLY A 299 -15.49 8.67 8.81
N TYR A 300 -15.99 8.98 10.01
CA TYR A 300 -15.62 10.19 10.73
C TYR A 300 -14.23 10.11 11.39
N SER A 301 -13.71 8.91 11.66
CA SER A 301 -12.47 8.75 12.44
C SER A 301 -11.24 9.28 11.71
N HIS A 302 -10.34 9.95 12.43
CA HIS A 302 -9.04 10.38 11.91
C HIS A 302 -8.05 9.22 11.77
N ALA A 303 -8.16 8.18 12.61
CA ALA A 303 -7.37 6.97 12.49
C ALA A 303 -7.75 6.12 11.26
N LEU A 304 -8.95 6.26 10.70
CA LEU A 304 -9.34 5.53 9.49
C LEU A 304 -8.62 6.10 8.25
N LEU A 305 -7.66 5.34 7.72
CA LEU A 305 -6.87 5.69 6.54
C LEU A 305 -7.66 5.48 5.24
N GLY A 306 -8.42 4.40 5.16
CA GLY A 306 -9.14 4.01 3.97
C GLY A 306 -9.86 2.68 4.17
N TYR A 307 -10.43 2.18 3.09
CA TYR A 307 -11.25 0.97 3.11
C TYR A 307 -10.59 -0.18 2.36
N ILE A 308 -11.00 -1.40 2.67
CA ILE A 308 -10.61 -2.63 1.97
C ILE A 308 -11.88 -3.25 1.35
N LEU A 309 -11.90 -3.46 0.03
CA LEU A 309 -13.03 -4.18 -0.59
C LEU A 309 -12.98 -5.66 -0.24
N ARG A 310 -11.86 -6.30 -0.57
CA ARG A 310 -11.68 -7.75 -0.44
C ARG A 310 -10.20 -8.11 -0.34
N ASP A 311 -9.95 -9.21 0.35
CA ASP A 311 -8.66 -9.89 0.39
C ASP A 311 -8.54 -10.82 -0.83
N GLU A 312 -7.49 -10.65 -1.61
CA GLU A 312 -7.15 -11.41 -2.83
C GLU A 312 -8.33 -11.65 -3.81
N PRO A 313 -9.02 -10.59 -4.28
CA PRO A 313 -10.05 -10.76 -5.31
C PRO A 313 -9.43 -11.30 -6.61
N GLY A 314 -10.06 -12.29 -7.24
CA GLY A 314 -9.58 -12.85 -8.49
C GLY A 314 -9.76 -11.89 -9.67
N LEU A 315 -9.12 -12.15 -10.82
CA LEU A 315 -9.35 -11.33 -12.03
C LEU A 315 -10.80 -11.31 -12.51
N CYS A 316 -11.54 -12.41 -12.29
CA CYS A 316 -12.98 -12.46 -12.60
C CYS A 316 -13.81 -11.49 -11.75
N ASP A 317 -13.28 -11.03 -10.61
CA ASP A 317 -13.95 -10.09 -9.72
C ASP A 317 -13.59 -8.62 -10.04
N LEU A 318 -12.72 -8.34 -11.02
CA LEU A 318 -12.21 -6.99 -11.28
C LEU A 318 -13.30 -5.97 -11.63
N ALA A 319 -14.26 -6.35 -12.49
CA ALA A 319 -15.36 -5.46 -12.85
C ALA A 319 -16.23 -5.13 -11.62
N THR A 320 -16.50 -6.13 -10.79
CA THR A 320 -17.20 -5.98 -9.51
C THR A 320 -16.42 -5.08 -8.56
N THR A 321 -15.13 -5.28 -8.38
CA THR A 321 -14.32 -4.44 -7.48
C THR A 321 -14.27 -2.99 -7.96
N ASN A 322 -14.22 -2.73 -9.27
CA ASN A 322 -14.35 -1.38 -9.82
C ASN A 322 -15.70 -0.73 -9.51
N TYR A 323 -16.81 -1.49 -9.64
CA TYR A 323 -18.14 -0.99 -9.31
C TYR A 323 -18.26 -0.66 -7.81
N LEU A 324 -17.78 -1.56 -6.94
CA LEU A 324 -17.80 -1.34 -5.49
C LEU A 324 -16.88 -0.18 -5.05
N TYR A 325 -15.76 0.03 -5.76
CA TYR A 325 -14.90 1.20 -5.56
C TYR A 325 -15.67 2.50 -5.83
N ASP A 326 -16.40 2.59 -6.94
CA ASP A 326 -17.19 3.79 -7.28
C ASP A 326 -18.28 4.05 -6.23
N LEU A 327 -18.92 3.00 -5.70
CA LEU A 327 -19.91 3.13 -4.63
C LEU A 327 -19.29 3.69 -3.35
N MET A 328 -18.15 3.15 -2.91
CA MET A 328 -17.44 3.69 -1.74
C MET A 328 -16.96 5.11 -1.98
N LYS A 329 -16.52 5.45 -3.20
CA LYS A 329 -16.08 6.80 -3.54
C LYS A 329 -17.23 7.80 -3.56
N LYS A 330 -18.44 7.36 -3.96
CA LYS A 330 -19.68 8.12 -3.86
C LYS A 330 -20.07 8.36 -2.40
N ALA A 331 -19.97 7.34 -1.55
CA ALA A 331 -20.35 7.42 -0.13
C ALA A 331 -19.34 8.20 0.74
N ASP A 332 -18.04 8.07 0.47
CA ASP A 332 -16.96 8.83 1.11
C ASP A 332 -15.98 9.38 0.04
N PRO A 333 -16.26 10.56 -0.53
CA PRO A 333 -15.40 11.18 -1.54
C PRO A 333 -13.99 11.51 -1.02
N SER A 334 -13.81 11.61 0.30
CA SER A 334 -12.55 12.03 0.91
C SER A 334 -11.51 10.91 1.04
N ARG A 335 -11.95 9.65 0.98
CA ARG A 335 -11.09 8.47 1.10
C ARG A 335 -11.11 7.61 -0.14
N ASP A 336 -10.11 6.74 -0.25
CA ASP A 336 -10.10 5.70 -1.28
C ASP A 336 -10.25 4.32 -0.65
N THR A 337 -10.53 3.37 -1.53
CA THR A 337 -10.54 1.94 -1.20
C THR A 337 -9.40 1.26 -1.94
N THR A 338 -8.81 0.25 -1.30
CA THR A 338 -7.77 -0.61 -1.87
C THR A 338 -8.12 -2.09 -1.72
N SER A 339 -7.27 -2.96 -2.26
CA SER A 339 -7.30 -4.41 -2.07
C SER A 339 -5.88 -4.94 -2.13
N VAL A 340 -5.64 -6.03 -1.40
CA VAL A 340 -4.43 -6.84 -1.60
C VAL A 340 -4.76 -7.91 -2.64
N ILE A 341 -3.86 -8.09 -3.59
CA ILE A 341 -4.05 -9.00 -4.72
C ILE A 341 -2.86 -9.93 -4.86
N MET A 342 -3.13 -11.12 -5.38
CA MET A 342 -2.11 -12.09 -5.74
C MET A 342 -1.12 -11.49 -6.74
N ASN A 343 0.19 -11.65 -6.50
CA ASN A 343 1.22 -11.13 -7.40
C ASN A 343 1.03 -11.50 -8.89
N ALA A 344 0.56 -12.72 -9.17
CA ALA A 344 0.31 -13.18 -10.54
C ALA A 344 -0.75 -12.36 -11.31
N GLN A 345 -1.53 -11.53 -10.62
CA GLN A 345 -2.61 -10.71 -11.19
C GLN A 345 -2.31 -9.21 -11.15
N SER A 346 -1.15 -8.83 -10.61
CA SER A 346 -0.82 -7.44 -10.31
C SER A 346 -0.82 -6.49 -11.49
N LEU A 347 -0.33 -6.93 -12.64
CA LEU A 347 -0.33 -6.09 -13.83
C LEU A 347 -1.74 -5.75 -14.30
N SER A 348 -2.64 -6.74 -14.32
CA SER A 348 -4.01 -6.52 -14.78
C SER A 348 -4.76 -5.59 -13.83
N TYR A 349 -4.60 -5.76 -12.52
CA TYR A 349 -5.20 -4.86 -11.54
C TYR A 349 -4.61 -3.44 -11.62
N LEU A 350 -3.31 -3.28 -11.83
CA LEU A 350 -2.71 -1.96 -12.00
C LEU A 350 -3.20 -1.26 -13.26
N ARG A 351 -3.34 -1.99 -14.36
CA ARG A 351 -3.83 -1.44 -15.64
C ARG A 351 -5.32 -1.09 -15.61
N ASP A 352 -6.14 -2.00 -15.12
CA ASP A 352 -7.57 -2.01 -15.41
C ASP A 352 -8.45 -1.65 -14.19
N SER A 353 -7.92 -1.67 -12.96
CA SER A 353 -8.71 -1.25 -11.79
C SER A 353 -8.88 0.28 -11.73
N LYS A 354 -9.92 0.75 -11.03
CA LYS A 354 -10.12 2.18 -10.71
C LYS A 354 -9.41 2.62 -9.44
N MET A 355 -8.92 1.67 -8.64
CA MET A 355 -8.25 1.96 -7.38
C MET A 355 -6.96 2.75 -7.64
N PRO A 356 -6.73 3.88 -6.94
CA PRO A 356 -5.53 4.71 -7.12
C PRO A 356 -4.28 4.08 -6.48
N VAL A 357 -4.50 3.12 -5.58
CA VAL A 357 -3.48 2.37 -4.87
C VAL A 357 -3.84 0.89 -4.93
N VAL A 358 -2.86 0.04 -5.23
CA VAL A 358 -3.01 -1.42 -5.22
C VAL A 358 -1.96 -2.02 -4.30
N CYS A 359 -2.35 -2.99 -3.48
CA CYS A 359 -1.42 -3.75 -2.64
C CYS A 359 -1.18 -5.14 -3.28
N SER A 360 0.05 -5.62 -3.33
CA SER A 360 0.36 -6.98 -3.81
C SER A 360 1.15 -7.77 -2.78
N ASP A 361 0.79 -9.04 -2.59
CA ASP A 361 1.49 -9.98 -1.71
C ASP A 361 2.70 -10.63 -2.41
N ILE A 362 3.90 -10.41 -1.88
CA ILE A 362 5.14 -10.80 -2.55
C ILE A 362 5.98 -11.62 -1.56
N TYR A 363 5.70 -12.94 -1.51
CA TYR A 363 6.32 -13.89 -0.58
C TYR A 363 7.22 -14.90 -1.30
N TYR A 364 8.54 -14.68 -1.26
CA TYR A 364 9.50 -15.48 -2.04
C TYR A 364 10.57 -16.21 -1.22
N PHE A 365 10.53 -16.14 0.11
CA PHE A 365 11.46 -16.88 0.96
C PHE A 365 10.92 -18.29 1.25
N GLY A 366 11.09 -19.18 0.26
CA GLY A 366 10.78 -20.59 0.36
C GLY A 366 11.82 -21.38 1.17
N SER A 367 11.43 -22.56 1.64
CA SER A 367 12.38 -23.52 2.23
C SER A 367 13.35 -24.10 1.19
N ASP A 368 14.48 -24.64 1.66
CA ASP A 368 15.58 -25.14 0.81
C ASP A 368 15.22 -26.32 -0.11
N HIS A 369 14.02 -26.90 0.04
CA HIS A 369 13.52 -28.02 -0.77
C HIS A 369 12.16 -27.74 -1.42
N SER A 370 11.72 -26.48 -1.40
CA SER A 370 10.51 -26.08 -2.07
C SER A 370 10.66 -26.15 -3.59
N THR A 371 9.75 -26.87 -4.26
CA THR A 371 9.64 -26.87 -5.72
C THR A 371 8.67 -25.81 -6.24
N GLN A 372 7.86 -25.21 -5.35
CA GLN A 372 6.84 -24.22 -5.70
C GLN A 372 7.25 -22.78 -5.39
N LEU A 373 8.24 -22.60 -4.51
CA LEU A 373 8.69 -21.27 -4.08
C LEU A 373 10.18 -21.11 -4.40
N PRO A 374 10.63 -19.88 -4.69
CA PRO A 374 12.04 -19.60 -4.93
C PRO A 374 12.92 -20.02 -3.76
N SER A 375 13.90 -20.86 -4.06
CA SER A 375 15.01 -21.26 -3.19
C SER A 375 16.19 -21.73 -4.04
N PRO A 376 17.44 -21.67 -3.56
CA PRO A 376 17.90 -21.12 -2.28
C PRO A 376 17.83 -19.58 -2.22
N ARG A 377 18.26 -18.98 -1.10
CA ARG A 377 18.17 -17.53 -0.81
C ARG A 377 18.48 -16.59 -1.99
N ALA A 378 19.53 -16.84 -2.76
CA ALA A 378 19.91 -15.99 -3.89
C ALA A 378 18.84 -15.94 -5.00
N VAL A 379 18.13 -17.05 -5.20
CA VAL A 379 16.97 -17.14 -6.11
C VAL A 379 15.79 -16.38 -5.52
N SER A 380 15.51 -16.54 -4.22
CA SER A 380 14.47 -15.77 -3.52
C SER A 380 14.65 -14.27 -3.66
N GLN A 381 15.87 -13.76 -3.41
CA GLN A 381 16.17 -12.33 -3.58
C GLN A 381 15.96 -11.87 -5.04
N LYS A 382 16.44 -12.65 -6.00
CA LYS A 382 16.28 -12.31 -7.43
C LYS A 382 14.80 -12.23 -7.83
N GLU A 383 14.00 -13.22 -7.45
CA GLU A 383 12.57 -13.25 -7.81
C GLU A 383 11.78 -12.16 -7.09
N PHE A 384 12.12 -11.85 -5.83
CA PHE A 384 11.55 -10.71 -5.10
C PHE A 384 11.84 -9.37 -5.80
N THR A 385 13.11 -9.09 -6.12
CA THR A 385 13.51 -7.88 -6.84
C THR A 385 12.79 -7.77 -8.18
N ASN A 386 12.71 -8.87 -8.94
CA ASN A 386 12.07 -8.87 -10.26
C ASN A 386 10.58 -8.56 -10.17
N ALA A 387 9.84 -9.28 -9.32
CA ALA A 387 8.41 -9.06 -9.14
C ALA A 387 8.09 -7.65 -8.66
N LEU A 388 8.84 -7.16 -7.67
CA LEU A 388 8.61 -5.83 -7.12
C LEU A 388 8.96 -4.72 -8.11
N ASN A 389 10.02 -4.90 -8.92
CA ASN A 389 10.36 -3.96 -9.98
C ASN A 389 9.27 -3.93 -11.06
N CYS A 390 8.75 -5.08 -11.49
CA CYS A 390 7.62 -5.16 -12.43
C CYS A 390 6.40 -4.41 -11.88
N PHE A 391 6.04 -4.70 -10.63
CA PHE A 391 4.89 -4.11 -9.97
C PHE A 391 5.00 -2.58 -9.88
N ASN A 392 6.14 -2.06 -9.42
CA ASN A 392 6.36 -0.63 -9.29
C ASN A 392 6.44 0.09 -10.63
N THR A 393 7.10 -0.51 -11.64
CA THR A 393 7.17 0.05 -12.99
C THR A 393 5.78 0.14 -13.64
N SER A 394 4.96 -0.90 -13.47
CA SER A 394 3.58 -0.91 -13.95
C SER A 394 2.71 0.12 -13.22
N ALA A 395 2.89 0.27 -11.90
CA ALA A 395 2.16 1.26 -11.13
C ALA A 395 2.48 2.68 -11.60
N GLU A 396 3.76 3.00 -11.83
CA GLU A 396 4.19 4.28 -12.39
C GLU A 396 3.59 4.53 -13.79
N LEU A 397 3.63 3.54 -14.69
CA LEU A 397 3.06 3.63 -16.04
C LEU A 397 1.56 3.98 -16.03
N HIS A 398 0.82 3.47 -15.04
CA HIS A 398 -0.62 3.69 -14.90
C HIS A 398 -0.99 4.80 -13.90
N GLY A 399 -0.02 5.57 -13.41
CA GLY A 399 -0.26 6.70 -12.50
C GLY A 399 -0.75 6.30 -11.10
N LYS A 400 -0.47 5.07 -10.67
CA LYS A 400 -0.91 4.49 -9.39
C LYS A 400 0.21 4.44 -8.36
N HIS A 401 -0.16 4.28 -7.09
CA HIS A 401 0.79 3.90 -6.05
C HIS A 401 0.74 2.39 -5.80
N SER A 402 1.93 1.81 -5.68
CA SER A 402 2.14 0.42 -5.31
C SER A 402 2.44 0.31 -3.82
N TRP A 403 1.62 -0.46 -3.12
CA TRP A 403 1.94 -0.97 -1.79
C TRP A 403 2.33 -2.43 -1.91
N PHE A 404 3.37 -2.87 -1.22
CA PHE A 404 3.71 -4.29 -1.22
C PHE A 404 3.47 -4.87 0.17
N MET A 405 3.07 -6.13 0.21
CA MET A 405 2.97 -6.92 1.42
C MET A 405 4.10 -7.96 1.42
N GLY A 406 5.08 -7.76 2.30
CA GLY A 406 6.26 -8.59 2.45
C GLY A 406 6.05 -9.77 3.38
N GLN A 407 6.98 -10.72 3.32
CA GLN A 407 6.95 -11.93 4.13
C GLN A 407 7.56 -11.66 5.51
N MET A 408 6.81 -12.00 6.56
CA MET A 408 7.30 -12.03 7.95
C MET A 408 6.69 -13.21 8.72
N PHE A 409 6.64 -14.37 8.06
CA PHE A 409 6.09 -15.60 8.60
C PHE A 409 6.81 -16.81 8.02
N GLY A 410 6.57 -17.96 8.66
CA GLY A 410 6.88 -19.28 8.14
C GLY A 410 5.67 -20.20 8.18
N ASP A 411 5.63 -21.25 7.34
CA ASP A 411 4.51 -22.17 7.25
C ASP A 411 4.96 -23.61 6.95
N VAL A 412 4.28 -24.57 7.60
CA VAL A 412 4.53 -26.00 7.46
C VAL A 412 3.23 -26.69 7.05
N TRP A 413 3.28 -27.45 5.96
CA TRP A 413 2.17 -28.23 5.45
C TRP A 413 2.36 -29.69 5.83
N GLY A 414 1.79 -30.07 6.97
CA GLY A 414 1.89 -31.41 7.53
C GLY A 414 1.88 -31.37 9.05
N ARG A 415 1.97 -32.55 9.68
CA ARG A 415 1.88 -32.68 11.14
C ARG A 415 3.05 -31.96 11.82
N HIS A 416 2.73 -31.09 12.74
CA HIS A 416 3.68 -30.38 13.59
C HIS A 416 3.00 -29.95 14.88
N TYR A 417 3.80 -29.74 15.92
CA TYR A 417 3.37 -29.14 17.18
C TYR A 417 4.52 -28.29 17.73
N PHE A 418 4.23 -27.56 18.79
CA PHE A 418 5.16 -26.67 19.46
C PHE A 418 5.64 -27.30 20.74
N ASN A 419 6.96 -27.24 20.94
CA ASN A 419 7.62 -27.62 22.17
C ASN A 419 8.43 -26.42 22.67
N GLY A 420 7.82 -25.63 23.57
CA GLY A 420 8.35 -24.33 23.96
C GLY A 420 8.33 -23.35 22.79
N GLU A 421 9.48 -22.78 22.44
CA GLU A 421 9.64 -21.79 21.36
C GLU A 421 9.86 -22.43 19.98
N LYS A 422 9.96 -23.76 19.92
CA LYS A 422 10.34 -24.48 18.71
C LYS A 422 9.18 -25.25 18.09
N VAL A 423 9.24 -25.40 16.77
CA VAL A 423 8.30 -26.23 16.00
C VAL A 423 8.89 -27.60 15.78
N VAL A 424 8.23 -28.63 16.29
CA VAL A 424 8.55 -30.03 15.99
C VAL A 424 7.72 -30.46 14.79
N VAL A 425 8.38 -30.75 13.67
CA VAL A 425 7.77 -31.15 12.39
C VAL A 425 7.95 -32.65 12.19
N TYR A 426 6.85 -33.35 11.90
CA TYR A 426 6.86 -34.80 11.69
C TYR A 426 7.35 -35.16 10.29
N PRO A 427 7.88 -36.38 10.10
CA PRO A 427 8.07 -36.97 8.78
C PRO A 427 6.79 -36.88 7.93
N GLY A 428 6.94 -36.72 6.62
CA GLY A 428 5.84 -36.58 5.67
C GLY A 428 5.27 -35.16 5.58
N SER A 429 5.93 -34.16 6.17
CA SER A 429 5.52 -32.76 6.09
C SER A 429 6.29 -32.01 5.00
N TYR A 430 5.67 -30.98 4.44
CA TYR A 430 6.30 -30.06 3.51
C TYR A 430 6.64 -28.76 4.22
N LEU A 431 7.94 -28.41 4.27
CA LEU A 431 8.38 -27.09 4.71
C LEU A 431 8.09 -26.10 3.58
N HIS A 432 7.06 -25.26 3.71
CA HIS A 432 6.60 -24.42 2.62
C HIS A 432 7.38 -23.09 2.60
N TRP A 433 6.94 -22.12 3.38
CA TRP A 433 7.66 -20.87 3.62
C TRP A 433 8.55 -21.00 4.86
N ARG A 434 9.77 -20.46 4.78
CA ARG A 434 10.59 -20.26 5.98
C ARG A 434 10.44 -18.84 6.48
N MET A 435 10.63 -18.64 7.79
CA MET A 435 10.72 -17.29 8.32
C MET A 435 11.95 -16.58 7.70
N PRO A 436 11.82 -15.34 7.21
CA PRO A 436 12.98 -14.56 6.81
C PRO A 436 13.93 -14.31 7.98
N THR A 437 15.22 -14.20 7.71
CA THR A 437 16.21 -13.75 8.70
C THR A 437 16.00 -12.26 8.99
N GLU A 438 16.63 -11.75 10.06
CA GLU A 438 16.61 -10.32 10.38
C GLU A 438 17.16 -9.45 9.23
N ALA A 439 18.23 -9.90 8.56
CA ALA A 439 18.79 -9.23 7.40
C ALA A 439 17.83 -9.25 6.20
N GLU A 440 17.14 -10.37 5.95
CA GLU A 440 16.14 -10.47 4.89
C GLU A 440 14.91 -9.61 5.16
N ALA A 441 14.48 -9.51 6.42
CA ALA A 441 13.39 -8.64 6.85
C ALA A 441 13.70 -7.15 6.57
N GLN A 442 14.90 -6.68 6.93
CA GLN A 442 15.35 -5.32 6.61
C GLN A 442 15.52 -5.10 5.10
N TRP A 443 16.12 -6.08 4.41
CA TRP A 443 16.40 -5.98 2.98
C TRP A 443 15.13 -5.83 2.14
N GLN A 444 14.05 -6.56 2.47
CA GLN A 444 12.76 -6.39 1.80
C GLN A 444 12.28 -4.93 1.79
N ILE A 445 12.48 -4.21 2.90
CA ILE A 445 12.06 -2.80 3.04
C ILE A 445 12.94 -1.89 2.18
N TRP A 446 14.26 -2.04 2.30
CA TRP A 446 15.21 -1.22 1.56
C TRP A 446 15.12 -1.44 0.06
N GLU A 447 14.96 -2.69 -0.36
CA GLU A 447 14.78 -3.04 -1.75
C GLU A 447 13.46 -2.47 -2.31
N ALA A 448 12.39 -2.50 -1.52
CA ALA A 448 11.14 -1.86 -1.91
C ALA A 448 11.25 -0.35 -2.04
N LEU A 449 11.97 0.32 -1.12
CA LEU A 449 12.25 1.75 -1.25
C LEU A 449 13.03 2.06 -2.53
N ARG A 450 14.09 1.27 -2.79
CA ARG A 450 14.97 1.39 -3.97
C ARG A 450 14.20 1.17 -5.27
N LEU A 451 13.22 0.27 -5.28
CA LEU A 451 12.39 -0.04 -6.44
C LEU A 451 11.18 0.89 -6.60
N GLY A 452 10.93 1.80 -5.66
CA GLY A 452 9.91 2.84 -5.81
C GLY A 452 8.59 2.61 -5.08
N SER A 453 8.46 1.56 -4.25
CA SER A 453 7.23 1.27 -3.50
C SER A 453 6.80 2.46 -2.63
N LYS A 454 5.49 2.63 -2.49
CA LYS A 454 4.84 3.77 -1.81
C LYS A 454 4.13 3.40 -0.51
N GLY A 455 4.29 2.16 -0.07
CA GLY A 455 3.74 1.63 1.16
C GLY A 455 4.22 0.21 1.36
N ILE A 456 4.33 -0.19 2.62
CA ILE A 456 4.95 -1.43 3.04
C ILE A 456 4.07 -2.05 4.10
N PHE A 457 3.58 -3.25 3.85
CA PHE A 457 2.91 -4.08 4.82
C PHE A 457 3.69 -5.37 5.04
N PHE A 458 3.51 -6.01 6.19
CA PHE A 458 4.00 -7.37 6.40
C PHE A 458 2.85 -8.31 6.79
N TYR A 459 2.85 -9.47 6.16
CA TYR A 459 2.04 -10.61 6.58
C TYR A 459 2.92 -11.53 7.44
N VAL A 460 2.57 -11.92 8.66
CA VAL A 460 1.33 -11.61 9.42
C VAL A 460 1.68 -11.24 10.86
N PHE A 461 0.89 -10.34 11.45
CA PHE A 461 1.16 -9.82 12.79
C PHE A 461 1.16 -10.91 13.87
N HIS A 462 0.09 -11.70 13.96
CA HIS A 462 0.00 -12.84 14.88
C HIS A 462 0.24 -14.16 14.18
N SER A 463 1.08 -14.99 14.79
CA SER A 463 1.22 -16.40 14.41
C SER A 463 -0.13 -17.14 14.49
N PRO A 464 -0.39 -18.14 13.62
CA PRO A 464 -1.51 -19.06 13.82
C PRO A 464 -1.40 -19.72 15.20
N ILE A 465 -2.53 -20.01 15.86
CA ILE A 465 -2.51 -20.61 17.20
C ILE A 465 -1.79 -21.97 17.13
N PRO A 466 -0.72 -22.24 17.89
CA PRO A 466 0.05 -23.46 17.75
C PRO A 466 -0.68 -24.68 18.32
N LEU A 467 -0.45 -25.88 17.77
CA LEU A 467 -0.75 -27.11 18.50
C LEU A 467 0.37 -27.32 19.54
N GLU A 468 0.05 -27.47 20.83
CA GLU A 468 1.05 -27.47 21.92
C GLU A 468 1.40 -28.86 22.45
N MET A 469 0.93 -29.91 21.76
CA MET A 469 1.21 -31.29 22.13
C MET A 469 1.33 -32.15 20.89
N PRO A 470 1.99 -33.31 20.98
CA PRO A 470 2.07 -34.25 19.87
C PRO A 470 0.68 -34.55 19.28
N PRO A 471 0.50 -34.52 17.93
CA PRO A 471 -0.78 -34.78 17.28
C PRO A 471 -1.48 -36.08 17.72
N GLU A 472 -0.72 -37.13 18.04
CA GLU A 472 -1.20 -38.40 18.57
C GLU A 472 -1.87 -38.30 19.94
N ASN A 473 -1.55 -37.26 20.72
CA ASN A 473 -2.06 -37.05 22.06
C ASN A 473 -3.30 -36.13 22.08
N VAL A 474 -3.76 -35.66 20.91
CA VAL A 474 -4.89 -34.72 20.81
C VAL A 474 -6.22 -35.42 20.99
N ILE A 475 -6.92 -35.05 22.06
CA ILE A 475 -8.26 -35.59 22.38
C ILE A 475 -9.37 -34.66 21.88
N ASP A 476 -9.15 -33.34 21.94
CA ASP A 476 -10.14 -32.31 21.54
C ASP A 476 -10.55 -32.43 20.05
N PRO A 477 -11.84 -32.62 19.75
CA PRO A 477 -12.35 -32.71 18.38
C PRO A 477 -12.00 -31.50 17.47
N ALA A 478 -11.92 -30.28 18.00
CA ALA A 478 -11.59 -29.10 17.23
C ALA A 478 -10.15 -29.18 16.67
N TRP A 479 -9.23 -29.71 17.49
CA TRP A 479 -7.84 -29.93 17.11
C TRP A 479 -7.67 -31.13 16.18
N LYS A 480 -8.49 -32.18 16.32
CA LYS A 480 -8.50 -33.31 15.35
C LYS A 480 -8.81 -32.84 13.93
N THR A 481 -9.84 -32.00 13.77
CA THR A 481 -10.19 -31.39 12.47
C THR A 481 -9.04 -30.55 11.89
N ARG A 482 -8.22 -29.94 12.76
CA ARG A 482 -7.04 -29.20 12.31
C ARG A 482 -5.92 -30.13 11.85
N ILE A 483 -5.67 -31.23 12.56
CA ILE A 483 -4.69 -32.25 12.16
C ILE A 483 -5.08 -32.84 10.80
N GLU A 484 -6.36 -33.14 10.58
CA GLU A 484 -6.85 -33.61 9.27
C GLU A 484 -6.55 -32.61 8.15
N ARG A 485 -6.73 -31.30 8.40
CA ARG A 485 -6.36 -30.25 7.43
C ARG A 485 -4.85 -30.19 7.20
N MET A 486 -4.03 -30.45 8.22
CA MET A 486 -2.58 -30.54 8.09
C MET A 486 -2.19 -31.72 7.18
N ASP A 487 -2.81 -32.88 7.39
CA ASP A 487 -2.61 -34.08 6.56
C ASP A 487 -3.04 -33.85 5.11
N GLN A 488 -4.18 -33.19 4.89
CA GLN A 488 -4.65 -32.83 3.54
C GLN A 488 -3.67 -31.89 2.80
N ARG A 489 -3.10 -30.90 3.50
CA ARG A 489 -2.10 -30.00 2.91
C ARG A 489 -0.81 -30.74 2.55
N ALA A 490 -0.32 -31.62 3.42
CA ALA A 490 0.84 -32.47 3.12
C ALA A 490 0.58 -33.39 1.92
N ALA A 491 -0.60 -34.01 1.86
CA ALA A 491 -1.01 -34.84 0.72
C ALA A 491 -1.06 -34.05 -0.59
N ARG A 492 -1.56 -32.81 -0.55
CA ARG A 492 -1.51 -31.89 -1.70
C ARG A 492 -0.07 -31.63 -2.12
N ALA A 493 0.82 -31.29 -1.21
CA ALA A 493 2.22 -31.05 -1.52
C ALA A 493 2.91 -32.30 -2.11
N LYS A 494 2.59 -33.49 -1.59
CA LYS A 494 3.07 -34.78 -2.10
C LYS A 494 2.69 -35.03 -3.56
N SER A 495 1.56 -34.49 -4.01
CA SER A 495 1.09 -34.65 -5.39
C SER A 495 1.89 -33.82 -6.40
N TRP A 496 2.68 -32.85 -5.94
CA TRP A 496 3.48 -32.00 -6.82
C TRP A 496 4.73 -32.71 -7.31
N LYS A 497 5.03 -32.50 -8.60
CA LYS A 497 6.17 -33.14 -9.26
C LYS A 497 7.47 -32.79 -8.53
N ASN A 498 8.21 -33.82 -8.11
CA ASN A 498 9.51 -33.73 -7.44
C ASN A 498 9.50 -33.04 -6.06
N GLN A 499 8.34 -32.75 -5.46
CA GLN A 499 8.31 -32.16 -4.13
C GLN A 499 8.74 -33.19 -3.07
N LYS A 500 9.84 -32.89 -2.37
CA LYS A 500 10.29 -33.71 -1.24
C LYS A 500 9.54 -33.31 0.03
N LEU A 501 9.17 -34.33 0.81
CA LEU A 501 8.65 -34.17 2.17
C LEU A 501 9.77 -34.50 3.17
N THR A 502 9.61 -34.08 4.41
CA THR A 502 10.53 -34.42 5.51
C THR A 502 10.59 -35.94 5.69
N GLU A 503 11.80 -36.47 5.80
CA GLU A 503 12.02 -37.91 6.03
C GLU A 503 12.17 -38.22 7.52
N THR A 504 12.70 -37.27 8.27
CA THR A 504 12.91 -37.35 9.72
C THR A 504 12.09 -36.28 10.44
N MET A 505 11.95 -36.46 11.75
CA MET A 505 11.44 -35.42 12.62
C MET A 505 12.44 -34.27 12.69
N LEU A 506 11.97 -33.04 12.58
CA LEU A 506 12.79 -31.82 12.60
C LEU A 506 12.35 -30.90 13.73
N GLU A 507 13.28 -30.13 14.26
CA GLU A 507 13.02 -29.08 15.24
C GLU A 507 13.45 -27.73 14.63
N LEU A 508 12.52 -26.78 14.51
CA LEU A 508 12.74 -25.51 13.83
C LEU A 508 12.59 -24.32 14.79
N GLU A 509 13.50 -23.37 14.67
CA GLU A 509 13.43 -22.03 15.31
C GLU A 509 12.50 -21.10 14.49
N GLN A 510 11.23 -21.50 14.31
CA GLN A 510 10.29 -20.85 13.40
C GLN A 510 9.16 -20.12 14.15
N ASN A 511 9.13 -18.79 14.06
CA ASN A 511 7.96 -17.99 14.41
C ASN A 511 6.96 -17.98 13.25
N GLY A 512 5.66 -18.07 13.56
CA GLY A 512 4.57 -18.05 12.58
C GLY A 512 4.12 -16.65 12.17
N GLY A 513 4.79 -15.60 12.66
CA GLY A 513 4.39 -14.20 12.49
C GLY A 513 5.36 -13.21 13.14
N MET A 514 4.95 -11.94 13.17
CA MET A 514 5.75 -10.81 13.68
C MET A 514 5.81 -10.75 15.20
N LEU A 515 4.80 -11.28 15.87
CA LEU A 515 4.82 -11.53 17.30
C LEU A 515 5.13 -13.01 17.56
N ASP A 516 5.98 -13.25 18.55
CA ASP A 516 6.17 -14.59 19.09
C ASP A 516 4.87 -15.09 19.75
N TYR A 517 4.84 -16.37 20.11
CA TYR A 517 3.65 -16.98 20.72
C TYR A 517 3.32 -16.48 22.14
N SER A 518 4.17 -15.63 22.72
CA SER A 518 3.89 -14.91 23.97
C SER A 518 3.34 -13.50 23.73
N GLY A 519 3.20 -13.09 22.47
CA GLY A 519 2.72 -11.77 22.07
C GLY A 519 3.81 -10.69 22.03
N ARG A 520 5.09 -11.04 22.17
CA ARG A 520 6.20 -10.07 22.13
C ARG A 520 6.72 -9.91 20.70
N PRO A 521 7.26 -8.73 20.32
CA PRO A 521 7.91 -8.54 19.02
C PRO A 521 8.97 -9.61 18.72
N SER A 522 8.97 -10.13 17.50
CA SER A 522 10.01 -11.05 17.03
C SER A 522 11.34 -10.32 16.78
N PRO A 523 12.48 -11.03 16.70
CA PRO A 523 13.75 -10.44 16.28
C PRO A 523 13.64 -9.71 14.94
N GLN A 524 12.89 -10.27 13.98
CA GLN A 524 12.66 -9.66 12.68
C GLN A 524 11.88 -8.34 12.77
N MET A 525 10.83 -8.29 13.60
CA MET A 525 10.06 -7.05 13.81
C MET A 525 10.96 -5.95 14.38
N ARG A 526 11.78 -6.27 15.39
CA ARG A 526 12.76 -5.34 15.97
C ARG A 526 13.81 -4.89 14.95
N ALA A 527 14.33 -5.83 14.15
CA ALA A 527 15.34 -5.54 13.13
C ALA A 527 14.84 -4.50 12.10
N THR A 528 13.56 -4.51 11.76
CA THR A 528 12.97 -3.54 10.83
C THR A 528 12.70 -2.14 11.42
N ALA A 529 12.72 -1.99 12.75
CA ALA A 529 12.20 -0.79 13.40
C ALA A 529 12.93 0.49 13.00
N GLY A 530 14.26 0.44 12.83
CA GLY A 530 15.06 1.60 12.44
C GLY A 530 14.65 2.18 11.08
N VAL A 531 14.53 1.32 10.06
CA VAL A 531 14.17 1.77 8.70
C VAL A 531 12.71 2.23 8.62
N LEU A 532 11.79 1.60 9.34
CA LEU A 532 10.39 2.03 9.35
C LEU A 532 10.21 3.40 10.03
N LYS A 533 10.93 3.66 11.13
CA LYS A 533 10.97 4.99 11.76
C LYS A 533 11.56 6.04 10.81
N LEU A 534 12.61 5.70 10.07
CA LEU A 534 13.21 6.56 9.06
C LEU A 534 12.22 6.92 7.94
N ILE A 535 11.48 5.93 7.44
CA ILE A 535 10.44 6.14 6.43
C ILE A 535 9.40 7.12 6.95
N ARG A 536 8.91 6.93 8.17
CA ARG A 536 7.89 7.80 8.78
C ARG A 536 8.36 9.24 8.94
N ALA A 537 9.60 9.45 9.38
CA ALA A 537 10.18 10.78 9.47
C ALA A 537 10.27 11.49 8.10
N ASN A 538 10.23 10.73 6.99
CA ASN A 538 10.37 11.23 5.63
C ASN A 538 9.14 10.93 4.75
N GLU A 539 7.98 10.62 5.35
CA GLU A 539 6.80 10.08 4.65
C GLU A 539 6.37 10.93 3.46
N LYS A 540 6.15 12.24 3.67
CA LYS A 540 5.69 13.16 2.62
C LYS A 540 6.64 13.18 1.42
N MET A 541 7.95 13.13 1.67
CA MET A 541 8.94 13.08 0.60
C MET A 541 8.91 11.72 -0.12
N LEU A 542 8.81 10.62 0.62
CA LEU A 542 8.81 9.29 0.04
C LEU A 542 7.55 9.00 -0.78
N VAL A 543 6.38 9.44 -0.31
CA VAL A 543 5.10 9.18 -0.98
C VAL A 543 4.99 9.90 -2.33
N HIS A 544 5.60 11.09 -2.48
CA HIS A 544 5.56 11.86 -3.73
C HIS A 544 6.80 11.70 -4.63
N ARG A 545 7.81 10.95 -4.19
CA ARG A 545 9.03 10.74 -5.01
C ARG A 545 8.73 10.10 -6.37
N ARG A 546 9.35 10.57 -7.43
CA ARG A 546 9.34 9.88 -8.74
C ARG A 546 10.74 9.42 -9.08
N ARG A 547 10.87 8.41 -9.93
CA ARG A 547 12.21 7.99 -10.39
C ARG A 547 12.87 9.19 -11.09
N ALA A 548 14.14 9.42 -10.81
CA ALA A 548 14.84 10.54 -11.41
C ALA A 548 15.04 10.31 -12.92
N ASP A 549 14.93 11.37 -13.71
CA ASP A 549 15.12 11.32 -15.17
C ASP A 549 16.56 10.92 -15.55
N PHE A 550 17.50 11.04 -14.60
CA PHE A 550 18.85 10.51 -14.63
C PHE A 550 19.38 10.25 -13.20
N PRO A 551 20.23 9.23 -13.02
CA PRO A 551 20.77 8.83 -11.73
C PRO A 551 21.90 9.75 -11.25
N VAL A 552 22.07 9.81 -9.94
CA VAL A 552 23.13 10.60 -9.26
C VAL A 552 23.93 9.72 -8.29
N PHE A 553 23.32 8.69 -7.72
CA PHE A 553 23.98 7.76 -6.81
C PHE A 553 24.28 6.46 -7.56
N PHE A 554 25.53 6.00 -7.49
CA PHE A 554 25.97 4.76 -8.13
C PHE A 554 26.76 3.91 -7.14
N SER A 555 26.75 2.59 -7.32
CA SER A 555 27.61 1.72 -6.53
C SER A 555 29.02 1.66 -7.11
N ASP A 556 30.00 1.38 -6.24
CA ASP A 556 31.38 1.07 -6.63
C ASP A 556 31.64 -0.45 -6.66
N ASP A 557 30.63 -1.27 -6.38
CA ASP A 557 30.72 -2.73 -6.34
C ASP A 557 29.40 -3.44 -6.70
N ALA A 558 29.49 -4.74 -6.98
CA ALA A 558 28.39 -5.57 -7.45
C ALA A 558 27.38 -6.02 -6.36
N TYR A 559 27.65 -5.75 -5.09
CA TYR A 559 26.84 -6.15 -3.94
C TYR A 559 26.10 -4.96 -3.31
N THR A 560 26.16 -3.80 -3.95
CA THR A 560 25.45 -2.59 -3.56
C THR A 560 24.53 -2.16 -4.68
N ASP A 561 23.25 -2.11 -4.37
CA ASP A 561 22.24 -1.60 -5.30
C ASP A 561 21.91 -0.15 -4.94
N THR A 562 21.70 0.68 -5.95
CA THR A 562 21.35 2.10 -5.76
C THR A 562 20.15 2.49 -6.62
N ALA A 563 19.45 3.54 -6.21
CA ALA A 563 18.45 4.22 -7.02
C ALA A 563 18.42 5.71 -6.68
N THR A 564 18.04 6.52 -7.67
CA THR A 564 17.87 7.97 -7.52
C THR A 564 16.43 8.36 -7.80
N PHE A 565 15.87 9.19 -6.93
CA PHE A 565 14.51 9.72 -7.02
C PHE A 565 14.53 11.25 -6.91
N VAL A 566 13.44 11.87 -7.34
CA VAL A 566 13.19 13.31 -7.14
C VAL A 566 11.89 13.49 -6.37
N SER A 567 11.91 14.34 -5.34
CA SER A 567 10.70 14.74 -4.60
C SER A 567 10.78 16.21 -4.22
N GLY A 568 9.83 17.03 -4.67
CA GLY A 568 9.81 18.47 -4.34
C GLY A 568 11.09 19.21 -4.73
N GLY A 569 11.77 18.80 -5.80
CA GLY A 569 13.06 19.37 -6.22
C GLY A 569 14.30 18.85 -5.48
N ARG A 570 14.14 17.90 -4.55
CA ARG A 570 15.23 17.23 -3.83
C ARG A 570 15.64 15.95 -4.54
N TRP A 571 16.94 15.70 -4.68
CA TRP A 571 17.48 14.46 -5.25
C TRP A 571 17.80 13.47 -4.13
N ILE A 572 17.03 12.38 -4.11
CA ILE A 572 17.06 11.39 -3.04
C ILE A 572 17.69 10.10 -3.55
N GLY A 573 18.68 9.61 -2.82
CA GLY A 573 19.33 8.33 -3.08
C GLY A 573 18.83 7.25 -2.14
N VAL A 574 18.67 6.03 -2.64
CA VAL A 574 18.55 4.83 -1.81
C VAL A 574 19.72 3.93 -2.14
N ALA A 575 20.52 3.57 -1.14
CA ALA A 575 21.61 2.61 -1.28
C ALA A 575 21.32 1.38 -0.41
N VAL A 576 21.51 0.18 -0.96
CA VAL A 576 21.15 -1.08 -0.30
C VAL A 576 22.35 -2.03 -0.33
N ASN A 577 22.68 -2.61 0.83
CA ASN A 577 23.59 -3.73 0.91
C ASN A 577 22.85 -5.01 0.56
N ARG A 578 23.08 -5.55 -0.63
CA ARG A 578 22.47 -6.80 -1.09
C ARG A 578 23.00 -8.03 -0.34
N ASN A 579 24.19 -7.91 0.26
CA ASN A 579 24.77 -8.98 1.05
C ASN A 579 24.03 -9.12 2.39
N LEU A 580 23.47 -10.31 2.63
CA LEU A 580 22.65 -10.63 3.79
C LEU A 580 23.42 -11.31 4.93
N ASP A 581 24.73 -11.53 4.76
CA ASP A 581 25.55 -12.27 5.72
C ASP A 581 26.51 -11.36 6.49
N GLN A 582 26.90 -10.21 5.92
CA GLN A 582 27.92 -9.35 6.52
C GLN A 582 27.62 -7.86 6.39
N LYS A 583 28.04 -7.14 7.44
CA LYS A 583 28.25 -5.69 7.42
C LYS A 583 29.33 -5.32 6.41
N ARG A 584 29.14 -4.24 5.67
CA ARG A 584 30.07 -3.78 4.63
C ARG A 584 30.32 -2.28 4.71
N LYS A 585 31.56 -1.90 4.43
CA LYS A 585 31.93 -0.52 4.09
C LYS A 585 31.75 -0.35 2.59
N VAL A 586 30.84 0.53 2.19
CA VAL A 586 30.34 0.67 0.82
C VAL A 586 30.68 2.06 0.31
N ASN A 587 31.26 2.15 -0.89
CA ASN A 587 31.44 3.42 -1.57
C ASN A 587 30.23 3.68 -2.48
N ILE A 588 29.66 4.88 -2.37
CA ILE A 588 28.67 5.38 -3.33
C ILE A 588 29.33 6.47 -4.16
N LEU A 589 29.37 6.26 -5.47
CA LEU A 589 29.93 7.20 -6.42
C LEU A 589 28.90 8.29 -6.72
N LEU A 590 29.42 9.50 -6.93
CA LEU A 590 28.69 10.72 -7.19
C LEU A 590 29.35 11.45 -8.38
N PRO A 591 28.58 12.13 -9.26
CA PRO A 591 29.14 12.99 -10.28
C PRO A 591 29.85 14.20 -9.67
N MET A 592 30.81 14.78 -10.41
CA MET A 592 31.69 15.85 -9.91
C MET A 592 30.99 17.17 -9.55
N ASN A 593 29.75 17.40 -10.00
CA ASN A 593 28.97 18.61 -9.70
C ASN A 593 28.19 18.53 -8.37
N VAL A 594 28.20 17.39 -7.69
CA VAL A 594 27.61 17.24 -6.35
C VAL A 594 28.50 17.98 -5.36
N THR A 595 27.94 18.92 -4.61
CA THR A 595 28.68 19.74 -3.64
C THR A 595 28.46 19.27 -2.21
N GLU A 596 27.38 18.54 -1.97
CA GLU A 596 27.00 18.03 -0.67
C GLU A 596 26.17 16.78 -0.81
N ALA A 597 26.40 15.85 0.11
CA ALA A 597 25.61 14.64 0.30
C ALA A 597 25.28 14.51 1.78
N MET A 598 24.04 14.17 2.09
CA MET A 598 23.54 14.02 3.46
C MET A 598 22.97 12.61 3.66
N ASN A 599 23.22 12.02 4.82
CA ASN A 599 22.51 10.83 5.25
C ASN A 599 21.24 11.27 5.99
N LEU A 600 20.07 11.03 5.40
CA LEU A 600 18.78 11.41 5.99
C LEU A 600 18.43 10.55 7.23
N GLY A 601 19.13 9.44 7.44
CA GLY A 601 19.01 8.62 8.65
C GLY A 601 19.66 9.25 9.88
N SER A 602 20.89 9.74 9.75
CA SER A 602 21.61 10.39 10.86
C SER A 602 21.43 11.90 10.91
N GLY A 603 20.99 12.52 9.81
CA GLY A 603 20.96 13.96 9.66
C GLY A 603 22.35 14.57 9.41
N GLU A 604 23.36 13.75 9.11
CA GLU A 604 24.74 14.21 8.98
C GLU A 604 25.15 14.43 7.52
N LYS A 605 25.98 15.47 7.32
CA LYS A 605 26.68 15.69 6.07
C LYS A 605 27.79 14.66 5.92
N LEU A 606 27.83 14.01 4.76
CA LEU A 606 28.81 13.00 4.43
C LEU A 606 30.06 13.63 3.81
N LEU A 607 31.23 13.10 4.18
CA LEU A 607 32.49 13.52 3.58
C LEU A 607 32.57 13.01 2.14
N ILE A 608 32.65 13.96 1.21
CA ILE A 608 32.87 13.67 -0.21
C ILE A 608 34.38 13.68 -0.48
N THR A 609 34.89 12.61 -1.10
CA THR A 609 36.31 12.44 -1.45
C THR A 609 36.46 12.10 -2.93
N ALA A 610 37.62 12.41 -3.53
CA ALA A 610 37.85 12.11 -4.93
C ALA A 610 37.87 10.58 -5.19
N HIS A 611 37.35 10.15 -6.35
CA HIS A 611 37.40 8.76 -6.81
C HIS A 611 37.70 8.71 -8.31
N GLY A 612 38.99 8.76 -8.65
CA GLY A 612 39.44 8.90 -10.03
C GLY A 612 39.13 10.28 -10.62
N GLU A 613 39.20 10.39 -11.94
CA GLU A 613 39.06 11.69 -12.64
C GLU A 613 37.60 12.12 -12.89
N HIS A 614 36.65 11.21 -12.75
CA HIS A 614 35.28 11.39 -13.24
C HIS A 614 34.21 11.22 -12.16
N PHE A 615 34.59 10.73 -10.99
CA PHE A 615 33.68 10.57 -9.86
C PHE A 615 34.32 11.11 -8.58
N GLN A 616 33.43 11.46 -7.68
CA GLN A 616 33.74 11.56 -6.27
C GLN A 616 32.93 10.49 -5.54
N LYS A 617 33.21 10.26 -4.26
CA LYS A 617 32.54 9.23 -3.48
C LYS A 617 32.25 9.69 -2.07
N ILE A 618 31.19 9.09 -1.53
CA ILE A 618 30.92 9.00 -0.10
C ILE A 618 31.12 7.55 0.33
N THR A 619 31.41 7.34 1.61
CA THR A 619 31.56 6.00 2.18
C THR A 619 30.55 5.79 3.30
N LEU A 620 29.86 4.66 3.27
CA LEU A 620 28.83 4.28 4.23
C LEU A 620 29.21 2.96 4.90
N GLU A 621 28.82 2.78 6.16
CA GLU A 621 28.81 1.48 6.80
C GLU A 621 27.38 0.96 6.82
N LEU A 622 27.14 -0.18 6.15
CA LEU A 622 25.82 -0.78 6.03
C LEU A 622 25.83 -2.18 6.64
N GLU A 623 24.92 -2.45 7.56
CA GLU A 623 24.69 -3.80 8.09
C GLU A 623 24.18 -4.75 7.00
N ALA A 624 24.19 -6.05 7.28
CA ALA A 624 23.68 -7.07 6.38
C ALA A 624 22.20 -6.79 6.01
N GLY A 625 21.90 -6.70 4.71
CA GLY A 625 20.57 -6.39 4.20
C GLY A 625 20.06 -4.97 4.49
N SER A 626 20.87 -4.12 5.12
CA SER A 626 20.48 -2.75 5.45
C SER A 626 20.78 -1.76 4.31
N GLY A 627 20.48 -0.48 4.52
CA GLY A 627 20.60 0.56 3.52
C GLY A 627 20.67 1.95 4.10
N ALA A 628 20.74 2.94 3.22
CA ALA A 628 20.76 4.35 3.58
C ALA A 628 19.86 5.17 2.65
N LEU A 629 19.23 6.18 3.23
CA LEU A 629 18.50 7.22 2.51
C LEU A 629 19.40 8.46 2.44
N LEU A 630 19.66 8.92 1.23
CA LEU A 630 20.64 9.96 0.93
C LEU A 630 19.95 11.15 0.29
N GLU A 631 20.54 12.33 0.43
CA GLU A 631 20.19 13.52 -0.34
C GLU A 631 21.44 14.13 -0.95
N ALA A 632 21.35 14.62 -2.18
CA ALA A 632 22.43 15.32 -2.86
C ALA A 632 22.04 16.75 -3.23
N SER A 633 22.99 17.66 -3.04
CA SER A 633 22.94 19.05 -3.52
C SER A 633 24.00 19.26 -4.59
N PHE A 634 23.75 20.22 -5.47
CA PHE A 634 24.56 20.46 -6.66
C PHE A 634 25.00 21.91 -6.72
N PHE A 635 26.14 22.17 -7.36
CA PHE A 635 26.65 23.53 -7.52
C PHE A 635 25.67 24.48 -8.25
N LYS A 636 24.99 23.98 -9.29
CA LYS A 636 23.95 24.72 -10.04
C LYS A 636 22.78 23.82 -10.44
N HIS A 637 23.09 22.77 -11.21
CA HIS A 637 22.09 21.83 -11.71
C HIS A 637 22.61 20.39 -11.60
N PRO A 638 21.72 19.41 -11.36
CA PRO A 638 22.07 17.99 -11.23
C PRO A 638 22.59 17.38 -12.53
N GLY A 639 22.15 17.90 -13.67
CA GLY A 639 22.46 17.39 -15.00
C GLY A 639 21.27 17.51 -15.93
N MET A 640 21.36 16.92 -17.11
CA MET A 640 20.29 16.88 -18.09
C MET A 640 20.29 15.51 -18.78
N SER A 641 19.14 14.82 -18.77
CA SER A 641 18.97 13.58 -19.53
C SER A 641 19.10 13.87 -21.02
N CYS A 642 20.02 13.16 -21.68
CA CYS A 642 20.26 13.30 -23.12
C CYS A 642 19.54 12.19 -23.89
N CYS A 643 19.53 10.97 -23.35
CA CYS A 643 18.88 9.80 -23.91
C CYS A 643 18.47 8.86 -22.76
N HIS A 644 17.26 8.34 -22.81
CA HIS A 644 16.85 7.22 -21.97
C HIS A 644 16.11 6.25 -22.88
N GLU A 645 16.75 5.12 -23.14
CA GLU A 645 16.19 4.02 -23.90
C GLU A 645 15.72 2.95 -22.93
N ALA A 646 14.40 2.78 -22.83
CA ALA A 646 13.79 1.73 -22.02
C ALA A 646 13.05 0.77 -22.94
N PHE A 647 13.53 -0.46 -23.05
CA PHE A 647 12.95 -1.45 -23.96
C PHE A 647 11.52 -1.85 -23.59
N ALA A 648 11.06 -1.50 -22.39
CA ALA A 648 9.66 -1.61 -21.95
C ALA A 648 8.67 -0.78 -22.80
N GLN A 649 9.13 0.26 -23.52
CA GLN A 649 8.28 1.06 -24.40
C GLN A 649 7.89 0.27 -25.67
N GLN A 650 6.64 0.41 -26.14
CA GLN A 650 6.09 -0.54 -27.12
C GLN A 650 6.62 -0.37 -28.56
N LEU A 651 6.97 0.84 -29.04
CA LEU A 651 7.08 1.05 -30.50
C LEU A 651 8.15 2.03 -31.00
N ILE A 652 8.80 2.83 -30.15
CA ILE A 652 9.78 3.83 -30.61
C ILE A 652 11.04 3.73 -29.74
N HIS A 653 12.09 3.19 -30.32
CA HIS A 653 13.42 3.16 -29.72
C HIS A 653 14.32 4.16 -30.46
N ARG A 654 15.16 4.86 -29.71
CA ARG A 654 16.23 5.72 -30.22
C ARG A 654 17.47 4.92 -30.62
N VAL A 655 17.60 3.69 -30.12
CA VAL A 655 18.59 2.72 -30.57
C VAL A 655 18.06 1.93 -31.77
N ASP A 656 18.95 1.65 -32.73
CA ASP A 656 18.65 0.71 -33.80
C ASP A 656 18.97 -0.69 -33.30
N VAL A 657 17.93 -1.52 -33.12
CA VAL A 657 18.11 -2.95 -32.81
C VAL A 657 18.58 -3.66 -34.08
N LEU A 658 19.74 -4.30 -34.02
CA LEU A 658 20.40 -4.91 -35.17
C LEU A 658 19.95 -6.37 -35.36
N PRO A 659 20.21 -7.01 -36.51
CA PRO A 659 19.75 -8.37 -36.80
C PRO A 659 20.13 -9.43 -35.76
N ALA A 660 21.28 -9.26 -35.08
CA ALA A 660 21.74 -10.15 -34.00
C ALA A 660 20.94 -9.99 -32.70
N GLY A 661 20.29 -8.85 -32.48
CA GLY A 661 19.51 -8.54 -31.29
C GLY A 661 18.02 -8.90 -31.42
N GLU A 662 17.39 -9.20 -30.29
CA GLU A 662 15.94 -9.31 -30.17
C GLU A 662 15.42 -8.71 -28.85
N VAL A 663 14.29 -8.01 -28.91
CA VAL A 663 13.58 -7.53 -27.72
C VAL A 663 12.67 -8.64 -27.25
N ILE A 664 12.87 -9.08 -26.01
CA ILE A 664 12.09 -10.15 -25.38
C ILE A 664 11.29 -9.63 -24.20
N ASN A 665 10.20 -10.33 -23.90
CA ASN A 665 9.51 -10.21 -22.62
C ASN A 665 10.11 -11.23 -21.65
N HIS A 666 10.36 -10.85 -20.41
CA HIS A 666 10.83 -11.75 -19.36
C HIS A 666 10.31 -11.33 -17.99
N GLY A 667 10.31 -12.26 -17.04
CA GLY A 667 9.71 -12.08 -15.71
C GLY A 667 9.02 -13.37 -15.28
N SER A 668 8.96 -13.63 -13.98
CA SER A 668 8.21 -14.76 -13.43
C SER A 668 6.75 -14.36 -13.22
N MET A 669 5.85 -15.36 -13.22
CA MET A 669 4.44 -15.24 -12.86
C MET A 669 3.67 -14.10 -13.58
N ALA A 670 3.60 -14.17 -14.92
CA ALA A 670 2.73 -13.35 -15.77
C ALA A 670 3.08 -11.85 -15.88
N ALA A 671 4.32 -11.46 -15.57
CA ALA A 671 4.75 -10.06 -15.70
C ALA A 671 5.19 -9.67 -17.14
N ASP A 672 4.24 -9.29 -18.00
CA ASP A 672 4.49 -8.85 -19.40
C ASP A 672 5.24 -7.50 -19.55
N THR A 673 5.48 -6.76 -18.45
CA THR A 673 6.02 -5.38 -18.53
C THR A 673 7.53 -5.31 -18.70
N ASN A 674 8.27 -6.35 -18.31
CA ASN A 674 9.72 -6.34 -18.41
C ASN A 674 10.13 -6.77 -19.81
N ARG A 675 10.45 -5.79 -20.64
CA ARG A 675 11.06 -6.01 -21.95
C ARG A 675 12.55 -5.71 -21.88
N SER A 676 13.35 -6.50 -22.57
CA SER A 676 14.79 -6.30 -22.60
C SER A 676 15.39 -6.78 -23.91
N LEU A 677 16.50 -6.18 -24.30
CA LEU A 677 17.26 -6.56 -25.47
C LEU A 677 18.23 -7.69 -25.10
N ARG A 678 18.20 -8.79 -25.85
CA ARG A 678 19.19 -9.87 -25.74
C ARG A 678 19.78 -10.23 -27.11
N LEU A 679 20.87 -11.00 -27.09
CA LEU A 679 21.39 -11.69 -28.29
C LEU A 679 20.42 -12.82 -28.68
N LYS A 680 20.11 -12.95 -29.98
CA LYS A 680 19.40 -14.12 -30.51
C LYS A 680 20.20 -15.39 -30.29
N LYS A 681 19.50 -16.51 -30.06
CA LYS A 681 20.12 -17.79 -29.71
C LYS A 681 21.19 -18.27 -30.73
N ASP A 682 20.98 -18.00 -32.01
CA ASP A 682 21.85 -18.45 -33.10
C ASP A 682 22.71 -17.33 -33.70
N ALA A 683 22.74 -16.14 -33.09
CA ALA A 683 23.54 -15.00 -33.56
C ALA A 683 24.99 -15.06 -33.05
N ASN A 684 25.91 -14.46 -33.81
CA ASN A 684 27.32 -14.37 -33.45
C ASN A 684 27.52 -13.36 -32.30
N PRO A 685 28.12 -13.74 -31.15
CA PRO A 685 28.37 -12.81 -30.04
C PRO A 685 29.33 -11.65 -30.36
N GLU A 686 30.08 -11.74 -31.47
CA GLU A 686 30.93 -10.65 -31.97
C GLU A 686 30.17 -9.65 -32.86
N GLU A 687 28.87 -9.82 -33.06
CA GLU A 687 28.01 -8.83 -33.71
C GLU A 687 27.28 -7.97 -32.67
N PRO A 688 27.13 -6.66 -32.90
CA PRO A 688 26.39 -5.80 -31.99
C PRO A 688 24.89 -6.11 -32.04
N VAL A 689 24.25 -6.14 -30.87
CA VAL A 689 22.80 -6.33 -30.72
C VAL A 689 22.01 -5.04 -30.96
N CYS A 690 22.62 -3.88 -30.69
CA CYS A 690 22.07 -2.58 -31.05
C CYS A 690 23.17 -1.53 -31.24
N ILE A 691 22.82 -0.45 -31.93
CA ILE A 691 23.65 0.73 -32.10
C ILE A 691 22.89 2.00 -31.71
N LEU A 692 23.55 2.88 -30.96
CA LEU A 692 23.06 4.24 -30.71
C LEU A 692 23.83 5.22 -31.58
N GLN A 693 23.16 5.78 -32.58
CA GLN A 693 23.76 6.76 -33.49
C GLN A 693 23.61 8.21 -32.98
N SER A 694 24.42 9.11 -33.56
CA SER A 694 24.27 10.56 -33.41
C SER A 694 24.43 11.08 -31.96
N ILE A 695 25.35 10.50 -31.18
CA ILE A 695 25.66 10.99 -29.83
C ILE A 695 26.38 12.35 -29.91
N SER A 696 27.27 12.52 -30.89
CA SER A 696 28.02 13.76 -31.14
C SER A 696 27.95 14.30 -32.59
N ASN A 697 27.05 13.79 -33.43
CA ASN A 697 26.99 14.15 -34.86
C ASN A 697 26.70 15.65 -35.09
N PRO A 698 27.63 16.40 -35.74
CA PRO A 698 27.55 17.85 -35.91
C PRO A 698 26.46 18.37 -36.86
N LYS A 699 25.54 17.53 -37.37
CA LYS A 699 24.47 17.95 -38.30
C LYS A 699 23.06 18.13 -37.70
N LYS A 700 22.82 17.83 -36.41
CA LYS A 700 21.46 17.91 -35.79
C LYS A 700 21.32 19.06 -34.77
N ALA A 701 20.10 19.56 -34.55
CA ALA A 701 19.77 20.67 -33.64
C ALA A 701 20.10 20.43 -32.14
N PHE A 702 20.42 19.19 -31.73
CA PHE A 702 20.93 18.84 -30.39
C PHE A 702 22.38 19.30 -30.12
N ASN A 703 22.99 20.00 -31.08
CA ASN A 703 24.41 20.34 -31.23
C ASN A 703 25.02 21.33 -30.23
N THR A 704 24.28 21.84 -29.25
CA THR A 704 24.85 22.88 -28.38
C THR A 704 25.79 22.28 -27.33
N PHE A 705 25.61 21.02 -26.93
CA PHE A 705 26.36 20.42 -25.80
C PHE A 705 27.69 19.77 -26.22
N THR A 706 27.70 19.00 -27.30
CA THR A 706 28.93 18.35 -27.81
C THR A 706 29.91 19.34 -28.45
N LYS A 707 29.43 20.37 -29.16
CA LYS A 707 30.27 21.52 -29.58
C LYS A 707 30.86 22.32 -28.41
N ASN A 708 30.31 22.16 -27.21
CA ASN A 708 30.76 22.82 -25.99
C ASN A 708 31.72 21.95 -25.16
N MET A 709 31.72 20.63 -25.31
CA MET A 709 32.70 19.73 -24.67
C MET A 709 34.06 19.67 -25.40
N GLY A 710 34.10 20.03 -26.68
CA GLY A 710 35.32 20.12 -27.50
C GLY A 710 35.96 21.51 -27.58
N ARG A 711 35.59 22.44 -26.69
CA ARG A 711 36.31 23.72 -26.52
C ARG A 711 37.43 23.53 -25.50
N ASP A 712 38.44 24.40 -25.52
CA ASP A 712 39.58 24.37 -24.58
C ASP A 712 39.14 24.38 -23.09
N GLU A 713 37.91 24.84 -22.81
CA GLU A 713 37.26 24.70 -21.51
C GLU A 713 36.28 23.50 -21.49
N LYS A 714 36.57 22.49 -20.66
CA LYS A 714 35.67 21.35 -20.40
C LYS A 714 34.40 21.83 -19.69
N LYS A 715 33.30 22.03 -20.43
CA LYS A 715 32.01 22.50 -19.86
C LYS A 715 31.21 21.44 -19.11
N GLY A 716 31.58 20.17 -19.20
CA GLY A 716 30.93 19.07 -18.49
C GLY A 716 31.36 17.68 -18.97
N THR A 717 30.61 16.68 -18.55
CA THR A 717 30.89 15.25 -18.79
C THR A 717 29.60 14.53 -19.22
N LEU A 718 29.67 13.69 -20.24
CA LEU A 718 28.60 12.76 -20.60
C LEU A 718 28.83 11.41 -19.93
N TYR A 719 27.82 10.92 -19.22
CA TYR A 719 27.82 9.61 -18.59
C TYR A 719 26.85 8.68 -19.32
N CYS A 720 27.16 7.39 -19.34
CA CYS A 720 26.30 6.32 -19.81
C CYS A 720 26.17 5.25 -18.73
N LEU A 721 24.93 4.87 -18.42
CA LEU A 721 24.62 3.71 -17.59
C LEU A 721 23.85 2.70 -18.44
N VAL A 722 24.28 1.44 -18.36
CA VAL A 722 23.60 0.31 -18.99
C VAL A 722 23.12 -0.60 -17.87
N ASN A 723 21.81 -0.82 -17.81
CA ASN A 723 21.19 -1.68 -16.81
C ASN A 723 20.74 -2.99 -17.45
N GLY A 724 20.68 -4.05 -16.65
CA GLY A 724 20.21 -5.37 -17.07
C GLY A 724 20.99 -6.50 -16.41
N HIS A 725 20.97 -7.67 -17.03
CA HIS A 725 21.75 -8.83 -16.62
C HIS A 725 22.97 -8.96 -17.53
N LEU A 726 24.08 -8.33 -17.16
CA LEU A 726 25.17 -7.96 -18.07
C LEU A 726 26.46 -8.79 -17.88
N HIS A 727 26.36 -10.12 -17.77
CA HIS A 727 27.50 -11.01 -17.47
C HIS A 727 28.65 -10.93 -18.47
N ALA A 728 28.35 -10.67 -19.74
CA ALA A 728 29.34 -10.54 -20.81
C ALA A 728 28.89 -9.49 -21.83
N CYS A 729 28.55 -8.30 -21.33
CA CYS A 729 28.25 -7.14 -22.16
C CYS A 729 29.55 -6.41 -22.52
N LYS A 730 29.64 -5.90 -23.75
CA LYS A 730 30.76 -5.07 -24.23
C LYS A 730 30.19 -3.87 -24.96
N VAL A 731 30.64 -2.67 -24.61
CA VAL A 731 30.23 -1.42 -25.26
C VAL A 731 31.45 -0.78 -25.94
N LYS A 732 31.32 -0.46 -27.23
CA LYS A 732 32.36 0.22 -28.02
C LYS A 732 31.90 1.60 -28.47
N ALA A 733 32.79 2.58 -28.39
CA ALA A 733 32.67 3.87 -29.08
C ALA A 733 33.25 3.76 -30.49
N ILE A 734 32.54 4.33 -31.46
CA ILE A 734 33.04 4.51 -32.82
C ILE A 734 33.31 6.01 -33.04
N SER A 735 34.56 6.34 -33.35
CA SER A 735 34.98 7.68 -33.79
C SER A 735 34.97 7.74 -35.33
N SER A 736 34.73 8.93 -35.88
CA SER A 736 34.95 9.18 -37.30
C SER A 736 36.28 9.91 -37.48
N ASP A 737 37.25 9.30 -38.16
CA ASP A 737 38.51 9.96 -38.53
C ASP A 737 38.36 10.98 -39.68
N ASP A 738 37.18 11.12 -40.29
CA ASP A 738 37.02 11.92 -41.50
C ASP A 738 36.19 13.19 -41.34
N LYS A 739 36.73 14.27 -41.92
CA LYS A 739 36.06 15.53 -42.22
C LYS A 739 34.67 15.26 -42.84
N VAL A 740 33.66 15.57 -42.03
CA VAL A 740 32.21 15.52 -42.28
C VAL A 740 31.81 15.85 -43.73
N ALA A 741 31.53 14.82 -44.53
CA ALA A 741 30.82 14.94 -45.80
C ALA A 741 29.32 15.14 -45.55
N GLN A 742 28.70 16.00 -46.36
CA GLN A 742 27.35 16.54 -46.27
C GLN A 742 26.23 15.48 -46.43
N SER A 743 25.20 15.58 -45.61
CA SER A 743 23.89 14.93 -45.81
C SER A 743 22.93 15.44 -44.72
N ASN A 744 22.03 16.34 -45.12
CA ASN A 744 20.92 16.85 -44.32
C ASN A 744 19.83 15.77 -44.22
N VAL A 745 19.12 15.69 -43.08
CA VAL A 745 17.94 14.81 -42.96
C VAL A 745 16.80 15.54 -42.27
N MET A 746 15.91 16.10 -43.09
CA MET A 746 14.46 16.12 -42.86
C MET A 746 13.74 15.00 -43.63
N HIS A 747 14.48 14.16 -44.38
CA HIS A 747 13.91 13.07 -45.18
C HIS A 747 14.85 11.86 -45.21
N LEU A 748 14.71 10.90 -44.29
CA LEU A 748 15.16 9.53 -44.51
C LEU A 748 14.27 8.59 -43.67
N LYS A 749 13.10 8.26 -44.24
CA LYS A 749 12.34 7.06 -43.86
C LYS A 749 12.28 6.03 -45.00
N ASN A 750 12.98 6.24 -46.12
CA ASN A 750 12.83 5.42 -47.33
C ASN A 750 14.16 5.10 -48.07
N GLN A 751 15.28 4.90 -47.37
CA GLN A 751 16.44 4.28 -48.03
C GLN A 751 16.94 3.12 -47.19
N GLU A 752 16.85 1.92 -47.79
CA GLU A 752 17.58 0.74 -47.37
C GLU A 752 19.07 1.09 -47.43
N THR A 753 19.66 1.40 -46.28
CA THR A 753 21.11 1.51 -46.14
C THR A 753 21.66 0.12 -45.86
N GLU A 754 22.53 -0.35 -46.75
CA GLU A 754 23.36 -1.54 -46.53
C GLU A 754 24.09 -1.45 -45.17
N PRO A 755 24.31 -2.59 -44.49
CA PRO A 755 24.98 -2.61 -43.19
C PRO A 755 26.41 -2.07 -43.32
N ALA A 756 26.73 -1.03 -42.54
CA ALA A 756 28.06 -0.45 -42.48
C ALA A 756 29.08 -1.49 -41.98
N THR A 757 30.24 -1.57 -42.65
CA THR A 757 31.36 -2.44 -42.27
C THR A 757 31.97 -2.00 -40.93
N PRO A 758 32.33 -2.91 -40.00
CA PRO A 758 32.80 -2.55 -38.67
C PRO A 758 34.13 -1.78 -38.71
N LYS A 759 34.19 -0.59 -38.11
CA LYS A 759 35.44 0.16 -37.87
C LYS A 759 36.07 -0.30 -36.54
N GLU A 760 37.38 -0.09 -36.35
CA GLU A 760 38.05 -0.35 -35.06
C GLU A 760 37.47 0.58 -33.96
N GLY A 761 36.57 0.04 -33.13
CA GLY A 761 35.94 0.77 -32.03
C GLY A 761 36.71 0.70 -30.72
N ARG A 762 36.76 1.81 -29.97
CA ARG A 762 37.34 1.89 -28.63
C ARG A 762 36.41 1.26 -27.60
N ILE A 763 36.87 0.28 -26.82
CA ILE A 763 36.07 -0.30 -25.73
C ILE A 763 35.87 0.75 -24.63
N LEU A 764 34.62 1.03 -24.29
CA LEU A 764 34.24 1.92 -23.19
C LEU A 764 34.03 1.15 -21.88
N GLN A 765 33.34 0.01 -21.95
CA GLN A 765 33.08 -0.84 -20.78
C GLN A 765 32.85 -2.29 -21.21
N GLN A 766 33.37 -3.22 -20.42
CA GLN A 766 33.20 -4.67 -20.61
C GLN A 766 32.95 -5.43 -19.30
N LYS A 767 33.05 -4.73 -18.17
CA LYS A 767 32.85 -5.25 -16.82
C LYS A 767 32.35 -4.12 -15.92
N GLU A 768 31.87 -4.46 -14.73
CA GLU A 768 31.50 -3.49 -13.69
C GLU A 768 30.36 -2.55 -14.12
N PHE A 769 29.35 -3.07 -14.84
CA PHE A 769 28.18 -2.30 -15.31
C PHE A 769 27.26 -1.77 -14.18
N PHE A 770 27.57 -2.05 -12.92
CA PHE A 770 26.92 -1.45 -11.76
C PHE A 770 27.26 0.04 -11.58
N ARG A 771 28.24 0.57 -12.32
CA ARG A 771 28.59 2.00 -12.39
C ARG A 771 28.61 2.53 -13.82
N PRO A 772 28.33 3.82 -14.02
CA PRO A 772 28.38 4.42 -15.35
C PRO A 772 29.80 4.64 -15.84
N PHE A 773 29.93 4.74 -17.15
CA PHE A 773 31.17 5.12 -17.83
C PHE A 773 31.02 6.48 -18.50
N VAL A 774 32.16 7.16 -18.71
CA VAL A 774 32.19 8.45 -19.40
C VAL A 774 32.25 8.21 -20.91
N ILE A 775 31.41 8.93 -21.65
CA ILE A 775 31.45 8.92 -23.12
C ILE A 775 32.51 9.92 -23.59
N PRO A 776 33.54 9.50 -24.35
CA PRO A 776 34.52 10.40 -24.94
C PRO A 776 33.87 11.43 -25.88
N PRO A 777 34.31 12.71 -25.87
CA PRO A 777 33.70 13.77 -26.69
C PRO A 777 33.67 13.50 -28.21
N ASP A 778 34.58 12.67 -28.71
CA ASP A 778 34.73 12.26 -30.12
C ASP A 778 33.86 11.05 -30.51
N THR A 779 33.07 10.50 -29.59
CA THR A 779 32.22 9.32 -29.85
C THR A 779 31.03 9.68 -30.74
N THR A 780 30.99 9.17 -31.97
CA THR A 780 29.89 9.46 -32.93
C THR A 780 28.72 8.49 -32.81
N SER A 781 29.01 7.21 -32.56
CA SER A 781 28.05 6.15 -32.23
C SER A 781 28.60 5.21 -31.16
N MET A 782 27.70 4.48 -30.51
CA MET A 782 28.03 3.39 -29.59
C MET A 782 27.39 2.08 -30.03
N GLU A 783 28.18 1.02 -30.00
CA GLU A 783 27.75 -0.34 -30.32
C GLU A 783 27.72 -1.19 -29.05
N PHE A 784 26.64 -1.96 -28.88
CA PHE A 784 26.41 -2.82 -27.72
C PHE A 784 26.46 -4.28 -28.15
N TYR A 785 27.27 -5.07 -27.46
CA TYR A 785 27.50 -6.48 -27.72
C TYR A 785 27.10 -7.29 -26.48
N LEU A 786 26.50 -8.45 -26.69
CA LEU A 786 26.10 -9.36 -25.62
C LEU A 786 26.59 -10.77 -25.93
N ASN A 787 27.16 -11.44 -24.93
CA ASN A 787 27.46 -12.88 -24.96
C ASN A 787 26.72 -13.58 -23.82
N GLY A 788 25.39 -13.49 -23.85
CA GLY A 788 24.48 -13.92 -22.79
C GLY A 788 23.96 -12.78 -21.91
N GLY A 789 22.82 -13.02 -21.25
CA GLY A 789 22.13 -11.99 -20.46
C GLY A 789 21.24 -11.06 -21.30
N TYR A 790 20.97 -9.85 -20.79
CA TYR A 790 20.10 -8.87 -21.46
C TYR A 790 20.34 -7.44 -20.96
N ILE A 791 20.00 -6.45 -21.79
CA ILE A 791 19.96 -5.01 -21.46
C ILE A 791 18.50 -4.60 -21.21
N SER A 792 18.21 -4.04 -20.03
CA SER A 792 16.88 -3.52 -19.70
C SER A 792 16.69 -2.08 -20.16
N ASP A 793 17.72 -1.26 -20.00
CA ASP A 793 17.70 0.15 -20.37
C ASP A 793 19.11 0.72 -20.53
N ILE A 794 19.20 1.80 -21.30
CA ILE A 794 20.42 2.58 -21.55
C ILE A 794 20.11 4.05 -21.25
N GLN A 795 20.86 4.65 -20.35
CA GLN A 795 20.65 6.02 -19.92
C GLN A 795 21.91 6.85 -20.14
N ILE A 796 21.77 7.98 -20.83
CA ILE A 796 22.84 8.94 -21.11
C ILE A 796 22.40 10.31 -20.62
N TRP A 797 23.27 10.97 -19.86
CA TRP A 797 23.00 12.30 -19.37
C TRP A 797 24.27 13.14 -19.32
N PHE A 798 24.08 14.44 -19.43
CA PHE A 798 25.11 15.45 -19.31
C PHE A 798 25.16 16.00 -17.89
N VAL A 799 26.37 16.10 -17.35
CA VAL A 799 26.64 16.71 -16.06
C VAL A 799 27.53 17.94 -16.28
N PRO A 800 27.12 19.15 -15.86
CA PRO A 800 27.94 20.34 -16.01
C PRO A 800 29.22 20.22 -15.19
N ALA A 801 30.31 20.82 -15.66
CA ALA A 801 31.53 20.90 -14.88
C ALA A 801 31.27 21.72 -13.60
N ALA A 802 31.79 21.24 -12.47
CA ALA A 802 31.97 22.12 -11.32
C ALA A 802 32.96 23.20 -11.78
N SER A 803 32.58 24.48 -11.71
CA SER A 803 33.53 25.55 -12.05
C SER A 803 34.74 25.40 -11.13
N ASN A 804 35.94 25.28 -11.71
CA ASN A 804 37.17 25.19 -10.95
C ASN A 804 37.21 26.33 -9.91
N ALA A 805 37.53 25.98 -8.67
CA ALA A 805 38.09 26.91 -7.71
C ALA A 805 39.32 27.56 -8.37
N GLY A 806 39.15 28.77 -8.91
CA GLY A 806 40.13 29.37 -9.80
C GLY A 806 39.74 30.68 -10.48
N GLU A 807 38.51 31.19 -10.31
CA GLU A 807 38.26 32.62 -10.45
C GLU A 807 38.57 33.27 -9.09
N LYS A 808 39.73 33.90 -9.02
CA LYS A 808 40.21 34.70 -7.87
C LYS A 808 39.29 35.86 -7.56
#